data_AF-A0A7C6F520-F1
#
_entry.id   AF-A0A7C6F520-F1
#
_cell.length_a   1.000
_cell.length_b   1.000
_cell.length_c   1.000
_cell.angle_alpha   90.00
_cell.angle_beta   90.00
_cell.angle_gamma   90.00
#
_symmetry.space_group_name_H-M   'P 1'
#
loop_
_entity.id
_entity.type
_entity.pdbx_description
1 polymer ?
#
loop_
_entity_poly.entity_id
_entity_poly.type
_entity_poly.pdbx_seq_one_letter_code
_entity_poly.pdbx_strand_id
1 'polypeptide(L)'
;MSEKADHFANRRRLQIAASLAPALIALLALAQANSPSAELLPSIVFVSRNHIQTLNNYEVGPPVDILGREMTVGGALRLLRPDGTVITLAGSHNGIYDVQRPMVNFDGTRVVFSGVRARNGMWRIFEVGIDGSGLRQITPETRGVTIPDDPKRPRQNEATFGRFSDFAPAYLPDGRIVFASSRYPGVSGSCGHRTVTLYVINPDGSDLRRIISTRSGALNPWVMQDGRILFAMWVDNMNIPSLYTEGLQPLESDSNFGPSFFEPWATYPDGTHAGRIGFMAGKLDHGSGGGMHFREMPNGEIVYTRRATGSFLGSTLACAIAKFRPGDGAGNSIEGIGDPRNLEAPHALTPTPLPDGRILFSYTPESKVWTDERNRMFASFDFGLYVCDGDFQHLRLIYNDPATDELDPVAVWRRNSRVLPDTVRTVPPEDPTAPITGFAVFENSNVYADMDPRFTNILSPLPGSVVALDVYDDSQTFTTAPEFPLIRKQMPRFFKSFPVNPDGSFRAEIPADRPVVFFLRSPTGVAARYPGSLGEIRTPAFGHEQLRPGELLRCTGCHRGHMIRPDLAFQAKTNLARLAYAAASSTRNASYMQATRINDGNIGQDNGYYQWIPAAGDLWPWVRLIWEQRVVAREIVIYPRPGVRQALGALDIYL
;
A
#
# COMPACT_ATOMS: atom_id res chain seq x y z
N MET A 1 -56.31 -21.25 11.51
CA MET A 1 -56.50 -22.69 11.22
C MET A 1 -55.35 -23.44 11.84
N SER A 2 -55.66 -24.46 12.62
CA SER A 2 -54.69 -25.34 13.29
C SER A 2 -54.74 -26.70 12.59
N GLU A 3 -53.63 -27.43 12.52
CA GLU A 3 -53.61 -28.83 12.97
C GLU A 3 -52.18 -29.40 12.96
N LYS A 4 -51.82 -30.08 14.06
CA LYS A 4 -50.65 -30.94 14.21
C LYS A 4 -50.99 -31.99 15.25
N ALA A 5 -51.02 -33.25 14.83
CA ALA A 5 -51.15 -34.48 15.60
C ALA A 5 -51.08 -35.63 14.58
N ASP A 6 -50.72 -36.86 14.88
CA ASP A 6 -49.79 -37.47 15.86
C ASP A 6 -49.82 -38.97 15.51
N HIS A 7 -48.76 -39.76 15.73
CA HIS A 7 -48.92 -41.20 16.03
C HIS A 7 -47.68 -41.83 16.69
N PHE A 8 -47.93 -42.76 17.61
CA PHE A 8 -47.01 -43.17 18.67
C PHE A 8 -46.26 -44.49 18.41
N ALA A 9 -44.94 -44.44 18.58
CA ALA A 9 -44.12 -45.30 19.45
C ALA A 9 -43.97 -46.85 19.28
N ASN A 10 -42.71 -47.27 19.52
CA ASN A 10 -42.26 -48.27 20.53
C ASN A 10 -41.79 -49.68 20.06
N ARG A 11 -40.47 -49.99 20.17
CA ARG A 11 -39.88 -50.88 21.23
C ARG A 11 -38.37 -51.24 21.09
N ARG A 12 -37.59 -50.83 22.12
CA ARG A 12 -36.64 -51.61 22.97
C ARG A 12 -35.19 -52.02 22.56
N ARG A 13 -34.27 -51.64 23.46
CA ARG A 13 -33.00 -52.28 23.96
C ARG A 13 -31.74 -52.14 23.06
N LEU A 14 -30.51 -51.96 23.57
CA LEU A 14 -29.91 -52.30 24.89
C LEU A 14 -29.03 -51.21 25.58
N GLN A 15 -28.52 -51.56 26.78
CA GLN A 15 -27.81 -50.77 27.82
C GLN A 15 -26.73 -51.70 28.48
N ILE A 16 -25.65 -51.30 29.19
CA ILE A 16 -25.02 -50.01 29.59
C ILE A 16 -23.58 -50.32 30.15
N ALA A 17 -22.65 -49.34 30.18
CA ALA A 17 -21.41 -49.27 31.02
C ALA A 17 -20.24 -50.28 30.80
N ALA A 18 -19.01 -50.10 31.33
CA ALA A 18 -18.18 -48.91 31.63
C ALA A 18 -16.76 -49.29 32.19
N SER A 19 -15.80 -48.35 32.08
CA SER A 19 -14.69 -48.03 33.05
C SER A 19 -13.45 -48.93 33.26
N LEU A 20 -12.36 -48.28 33.72
CA LEU A 20 -11.05 -48.76 34.26
C LEU A 20 -9.98 -49.13 33.20
N ALA A 21 -8.68 -48.76 33.29
CA ALA A 21 -7.89 -47.98 34.26
C ALA A 21 -6.61 -47.35 33.59
N PRO A 22 -5.81 -46.48 34.24
CA PRO A 22 -4.72 -45.72 33.61
C PRO A 22 -3.30 -46.29 33.83
N ALA A 23 -2.38 -46.04 32.89
CA ALA A 23 -0.92 -45.77 33.09
C ALA A 23 -0.11 -45.96 31.79
N LEU A 24 0.49 -44.88 31.24
CA LEU A 24 1.78 -44.95 30.54
C LEU A 24 2.41 -43.54 30.39
N ILE A 25 2.98 -43.04 31.48
CA ILE A 25 4.00 -41.96 31.45
C ILE A 25 5.37 -42.63 31.64
N ALA A 26 6.42 -42.04 31.06
CA ALA A 26 7.84 -42.43 31.13
C ALA A 26 8.29 -43.62 30.27
N LEU A 27 8.49 -43.36 28.97
CA LEU A 27 9.60 -43.96 28.18
C LEU A 27 9.77 -43.22 26.82
N LEU A 28 10.15 -41.95 26.87
CA LEU A 28 10.56 -41.14 25.71
C LEU A 28 11.62 -40.10 26.12
N ALA A 29 12.67 -40.59 26.80
CA ALA A 29 13.93 -39.88 26.97
C ALA A 29 15.02 -40.74 26.30
N LEU A 30 16.04 -40.08 25.74
CA LEU A 30 17.17 -40.68 25.01
C LEU A 30 16.85 -41.26 23.62
N ALA A 31 16.36 -40.38 22.74
CA ALA A 31 16.77 -40.38 21.34
C ALA A 31 17.44 -39.04 21.02
N GLN A 32 18.77 -38.97 21.18
CA GLN A 32 19.58 -37.92 20.55
C GLN A 32 19.59 -38.17 19.04
N ALA A 33 18.49 -37.80 18.37
CA ALA A 33 18.51 -37.59 16.94
C ALA A 33 19.31 -36.30 16.70
N ASN A 34 20.39 -36.39 15.90
CA ASN A 34 21.18 -35.24 15.50
C ASN A 34 20.26 -34.18 14.88
N SER A 35 19.95 -33.13 15.63
CA SER A 35 19.37 -31.92 15.06
C SER A 35 20.33 -31.43 13.98
N PRO A 36 19.86 -31.07 12.76
CA PRO A 36 20.70 -30.29 11.86
C PRO A 36 21.17 -29.07 12.66
N SER A 37 22.48 -28.80 12.62
CA SER A 37 23.12 -27.76 13.44
C SER A 37 22.28 -26.50 13.40
N ALA A 38 21.78 -26.06 14.55
CA ALA A 38 20.93 -24.88 14.63
C ALA A 38 21.72 -23.67 14.12
N GLU A 39 21.52 -23.31 12.84
CA GLU A 39 22.32 -22.30 12.17
C GLU A 39 22.17 -20.99 12.92
N LEU A 40 23.28 -20.59 13.56
CA LEU A 40 23.40 -19.39 14.37
C LEU A 40 22.89 -18.20 13.57
N LEU A 41 21.86 -17.55 14.10
CA LEU A 41 21.39 -16.29 13.54
C LEU A 41 22.50 -15.24 13.71
N PRO A 42 22.59 -14.26 12.78
CA PRO A 42 23.35 -13.04 13.05
C PRO A 42 22.81 -12.35 14.31
N SER A 43 23.58 -11.43 14.89
CA SER A 43 23.05 -10.57 15.95
C SER A 43 21.79 -9.85 15.48
N ILE A 44 20.80 -9.65 16.35
CA ILE A 44 19.52 -9.03 16.03
C ILE A 44 19.37 -7.76 16.88
N VAL A 45 19.22 -6.62 16.22
CA VAL A 45 18.77 -5.38 16.85
C VAL A 45 17.25 -5.40 16.91
N PHE A 46 16.66 -5.04 18.03
CA PHE A 46 15.20 -5.01 18.20
C PHE A 46 14.77 -3.95 19.22
N VAL A 47 13.46 -3.73 19.30
CA VAL A 47 12.83 -2.74 20.17
C VAL A 47 12.00 -3.46 21.21
N SER A 48 12.34 -3.25 22.48
CA SER A 48 11.65 -3.81 23.65
C SER A 48 10.81 -2.70 24.28
N ARG A 49 9.48 -2.78 24.22
CA ARG A 49 8.56 -1.71 24.67
C ARG A 49 7.59 -2.20 25.75
N ASN A 50 7.22 -1.31 26.65
CA ASN A 50 6.22 -1.61 27.68
C ASN A 50 4.86 -1.94 27.06
N HIS A 51 4.22 -3.00 27.53
CA HIS A 51 2.89 -3.40 27.09
C HIS A 51 1.85 -2.29 27.23
N ILE A 52 0.89 -2.25 26.30
CA ILE A 52 -0.32 -1.44 26.41
C ILE A 52 -1.57 -2.30 26.27
N GLN A 53 -2.51 -2.16 27.21
CA GLN A 53 -3.80 -2.83 27.13
C GLN A 53 -4.74 -2.18 26.10
N THR A 54 -4.54 -0.91 25.76
CA THR A 54 -5.44 -0.18 24.85
C THR A 54 -4.69 0.89 24.07
N LEU A 55 -5.09 1.06 22.83
CA LEU A 55 -4.69 2.14 21.93
C LEU A 55 -5.85 3.15 21.89
N ASN A 56 -5.64 4.34 22.46
CA ASN A 56 -6.60 5.45 22.48
C ASN A 56 -8.02 5.13 23.04
N ASN A 57 -8.19 4.08 23.86
CA ASN A 57 -9.46 3.54 24.39
C ASN A 57 -10.36 2.79 23.39
N TYR A 58 -10.10 2.85 22.08
CA TYR A 58 -11.02 2.32 21.05
C TYR A 58 -10.37 1.30 20.12
N GLU A 59 -9.09 1.04 20.30
CA GLU A 59 -8.24 0.23 19.42
C GLU A 59 -7.29 -0.61 20.30
N VAL A 60 -6.69 -1.67 19.75
CA VAL A 60 -5.79 -2.57 20.52
C VAL A 60 -4.59 -3.05 19.72
N GLY A 61 -3.52 -3.38 20.44
CA GLY A 61 -2.26 -3.88 19.91
C GLY A 61 -1.08 -2.92 20.06
N PRO A 62 0.12 -3.31 19.60
CA PRO A 62 1.32 -2.49 19.72
C PRO A 62 1.18 -1.19 18.91
N PRO A 63 1.72 -0.05 19.39
CA PRO A 63 1.51 1.26 18.79
C PRO A 63 2.44 1.49 17.58
N VAL A 64 2.15 0.79 16.47
CA VAL A 64 3.02 0.73 15.27
C VAL A 64 2.35 1.28 13.98
N ASP A 65 1.08 1.68 14.03
CA ASP A 65 0.30 2.20 12.90
C ASP A 65 0.33 3.75 12.81
N ILE A 66 -0.57 4.36 12.02
CA ILE A 66 -0.69 5.82 11.91
C ILE A 66 -1.15 6.48 13.22
N LEU A 67 -1.99 5.80 14.00
CA LEU A 67 -2.61 6.33 15.22
C LEU A 67 -1.68 6.16 16.43
N GLY A 68 -1.02 5.00 16.54
CA GLY A 68 -0.13 4.66 17.63
C GLY A 68 1.30 5.21 17.54
N ARG A 69 1.85 5.46 16.34
CA ARG A 69 3.28 5.86 16.16
C ARG A 69 3.75 7.07 16.98
N GLU A 70 2.86 7.98 17.41
CA GLU A 70 3.22 9.13 18.26
C GLU A 70 3.19 8.79 19.77
N MET A 71 2.55 7.69 20.18
CA MET A 71 2.47 7.26 21.58
C MET A 71 3.82 6.81 22.11
N THR A 72 4.17 7.34 23.29
CA THR A 72 5.37 6.98 24.02
C THR A 72 4.99 6.11 25.22
N VAL A 73 5.20 4.80 25.10
CA VAL A 73 4.89 3.81 26.14
C VAL A 73 6.09 3.55 27.05
N GLY A 74 7.29 3.88 26.56
CA GLY A 74 8.56 3.61 27.19
C GLY A 74 9.16 2.31 26.66
N GLY A 75 10.48 2.28 26.47
CA GLY A 75 11.16 1.14 25.88
C GLY A 75 12.65 1.35 25.68
N ALA A 76 13.31 0.33 25.14
CA ALA A 76 14.75 0.32 24.92
C ALA A 76 15.13 -0.37 23.60
N LEU A 77 16.19 0.12 22.99
CA LEU A 77 16.83 -0.50 21.84
C LEU A 77 17.78 -1.58 22.34
N ARG A 78 17.57 -2.82 21.90
CA ARG A 78 18.31 -4.00 22.34
C ARG A 78 19.12 -4.61 21.19
N LEU A 79 20.13 -5.39 21.56
CA LEU A 79 20.88 -6.27 20.66
C LEU A 79 20.94 -7.66 21.28
N LEU A 80 20.34 -8.64 20.61
CA LEU A 80 20.50 -10.07 20.86
C LEU A 80 21.72 -10.56 20.09
N ARG A 81 22.67 -11.19 20.77
CA ARG A 81 23.84 -11.82 20.16
C ARG A 81 23.56 -13.29 19.80
N PRO A 82 24.37 -13.90 18.90
CA PRO A 82 24.21 -15.30 18.53
C PRO A 82 24.35 -16.28 19.70
N ASP A 83 25.03 -15.88 20.78
CA ASP A 83 25.17 -16.64 22.04
C ASP A 83 23.95 -16.55 22.99
N GLY A 84 22.90 -15.81 22.60
CA GLY A 84 21.72 -15.56 23.42
C GLY A 84 21.81 -14.34 24.35
N THR A 85 22.97 -13.68 24.44
CA THR A 85 23.14 -12.50 25.30
C THR A 85 22.38 -11.30 24.74
N VAL A 86 21.56 -10.65 25.57
CA VAL A 86 20.90 -9.39 25.24
C VAL A 86 21.61 -8.22 25.92
N ILE A 87 21.95 -7.19 25.15
CA ILE A 87 22.47 -5.91 25.66
C ILE A 87 21.55 -4.75 25.28
N THR A 88 21.59 -3.66 26.03
CA THR A 88 20.86 -2.43 25.73
C THR A 88 21.78 -1.43 25.01
N LEU A 89 21.39 -0.98 23.81
CA LEU A 89 22.12 0.03 23.04
C LEU A 89 21.63 1.45 23.34
N ALA A 90 20.32 1.63 23.53
CA ALA A 90 19.72 2.92 23.88
C ALA A 90 18.50 2.74 24.79
N GLY A 91 18.33 3.65 25.75
CA GLY A 91 17.22 3.62 26.71
C GLY A 91 17.47 4.60 27.86
N SER A 92 16.80 4.39 29.00
CA SER A 92 16.82 5.32 30.14
C SER A 92 18.24 5.65 30.62
N HIS A 93 19.12 4.64 30.65
CA HIS A 93 20.53 4.74 31.04
C HIS A 93 21.36 5.74 30.20
N ASN A 94 20.96 6.05 28.96
CA ASN A 94 21.61 7.06 28.10
C ASN A 94 20.64 8.14 27.59
N GLY A 95 19.55 8.38 28.33
CA GLY A 95 18.67 9.54 28.14
C GLY A 95 17.66 9.41 27.00
N ILE A 96 17.28 8.17 26.65
CA ILE A 96 16.17 7.85 25.73
C ILE A 96 15.02 7.23 26.54
N TYR A 97 13.80 7.73 26.38
CA TYR A 97 12.61 7.24 27.06
C TYR A 97 11.92 6.10 26.32
N ASP A 98 11.82 6.21 24.98
CA ASP A 98 11.17 5.22 24.13
C ASP A 98 11.83 5.20 22.74
N VAL A 99 11.74 4.08 22.04
CA VAL A 99 12.37 3.81 20.74
C VAL A 99 11.41 3.07 19.80
N GLN A 100 11.60 3.24 18.50
CA GLN A 100 10.93 2.44 17.46
C GLN A 100 11.71 2.48 16.15
N ARG A 101 11.48 1.48 15.29
CA ARG A 101 12.01 1.42 13.91
C ARG A 101 13.55 1.54 13.79
N PRO A 102 14.34 0.67 14.44
CA PRO A 102 15.76 0.61 14.19
C PRO A 102 16.08 0.10 12.78
N MET A 103 17.22 0.51 12.27
CA MET A 103 17.83 0.02 11.03
C MET A 103 19.35 -0.01 11.18
N VAL A 104 19.98 -1.09 10.71
CA VAL A 104 21.43 -1.27 10.73
C VAL A 104 22.06 -0.66 9.46
N ASN A 105 23.23 -0.02 9.57
CA ASN A 105 23.95 0.52 8.42
C ASN A 105 24.53 -0.59 7.50
N PHE A 106 25.10 -0.20 6.37
CA PHE A 106 25.57 -1.17 5.36
C PHE A 106 26.79 -1.99 5.81
N ASP A 107 27.66 -1.47 6.68
CA ASP A 107 28.83 -2.21 7.18
C ASP A 107 28.55 -3.09 8.42
N GLY A 108 27.39 -2.92 9.08
CA GLY A 108 26.98 -3.67 10.26
C GLY A 108 27.41 -3.08 11.61
N THR A 109 27.98 -1.87 11.65
CA THR A 109 28.59 -1.28 12.87
C THR A 109 27.73 -0.24 13.59
N ARG A 110 26.67 0.29 12.96
CA ARG A 110 25.79 1.33 13.54
C ARG A 110 24.32 1.04 13.36
N VAL A 111 23.52 1.55 14.30
CA VAL A 111 22.06 1.50 14.28
C VAL A 111 21.52 2.93 14.24
N VAL A 112 20.66 3.21 13.27
CA VAL A 112 19.82 4.42 13.26
C VAL A 112 18.41 4.04 13.73
N PHE A 113 17.75 4.88 14.52
CA PHE A 113 16.42 4.58 15.08
C PHE A 113 15.61 5.85 15.34
N SER A 114 14.29 5.70 15.49
CA SER A 114 13.43 6.79 15.98
C SER A 114 13.42 6.73 17.51
N GLY A 115 13.78 7.83 18.17
CA GLY A 115 13.84 7.91 19.63
C GLY A 115 13.13 9.15 20.17
N VAL A 116 12.74 9.10 21.44
CA VAL A 116 12.19 10.25 22.17
C VAL A 116 12.82 10.30 23.57
N ARG A 117 13.13 11.50 24.07
CA ARG A 117 13.81 11.69 25.36
C ARG A 117 12.89 11.75 26.57
N ALA A 118 11.59 11.97 26.37
CA ALA A 118 10.60 12.12 27.43
C ALA A 118 9.20 11.67 26.97
N ARG A 119 8.33 11.32 27.92
CA ARG A 119 6.94 10.95 27.66
C ARG A 119 6.21 12.07 26.92
N ASN A 120 5.45 11.72 25.88
CA ASN A 120 4.74 12.58 24.94
C ASN A 120 5.62 13.54 24.10
N GLY A 121 6.95 13.44 24.21
CA GLY A 121 7.91 14.24 23.45
C GLY A 121 7.87 13.99 21.94
N MET A 122 8.43 14.91 21.16
CA MET A 122 8.57 14.74 19.71
C MET A 122 9.63 13.68 19.39
N TRP A 123 9.35 12.80 18.43
CA TRP A 123 10.33 11.81 17.99
C TRP A 123 11.38 12.45 17.08
N ARG A 124 12.62 11.98 17.21
CA ARG A 124 13.79 12.39 16.41
C ARG A 124 14.55 11.16 15.94
N ILE A 125 15.39 11.34 14.93
CA ILE A 125 16.31 10.30 14.48
C ILE A 125 17.58 10.34 15.33
N PHE A 126 17.98 9.18 15.83
CA PHE A 126 19.20 8.96 16.60
C PHE A 126 20.07 7.90 15.92
N GLU A 127 21.38 7.97 16.16
CA GLU A 127 22.36 6.96 15.76
C GLU A 127 23.15 6.49 17.00
N VAL A 128 23.46 5.19 17.07
CA VAL A 128 24.34 4.58 18.09
C VAL A 128 25.22 3.49 17.46
N GLY A 129 26.40 3.25 18.02
CA GLY A 129 27.24 2.10 17.66
C GLY A 129 26.61 0.78 18.09
N ILE A 130 26.95 -0.31 17.39
CA ILE A 130 26.48 -1.67 17.71
C ILE A 130 27.06 -2.20 19.05
N ASP A 131 28.06 -1.51 19.58
CA ASP A 131 28.64 -1.70 20.92
C ASP A 131 27.94 -0.88 22.01
N GLY A 132 26.96 -0.05 21.66
CA GLY A 132 26.26 0.89 22.56
C GLY A 132 26.95 2.25 22.72
N SER A 133 28.07 2.49 22.03
CA SER A 133 28.83 3.74 22.13
C SER A 133 28.29 4.83 21.19
N GLY A 134 28.69 6.09 21.44
CA GLY A 134 28.52 7.17 20.46
C GLY A 134 27.07 7.61 20.17
N LEU A 135 26.11 7.35 21.08
CA LEU A 135 24.72 7.78 20.92
C LEU A 135 24.63 9.29 20.62
N ARG A 136 24.03 9.63 19.47
CA ARG A 136 23.85 11.01 19.02
C ARG A 136 22.51 11.21 18.33
N GLN A 137 21.99 12.43 18.41
CA GLN A 137 20.81 12.86 17.67
C GLN A 137 21.23 13.38 16.29
N ILE A 138 20.45 13.04 15.26
CA ILE A 138 20.72 13.41 13.86
C ILE A 138 19.78 14.51 13.38
N THR A 139 18.46 14.40 13.64
CA THR A 139 17.50 15.41 13.16
C THR A 139 17.34 16.61 14.12
N PRO A 140 17.19 17.83 13.57
CA PRO A 140 17.08 19.05 14.37
C PRO A 140 15.70 19.19 15.02
N GLU A 141 15.69 19.84 16.20
CA GLU A 141 14.49 20.11 17.00
C GLU A 141 13.52 21.11 16.37
N THR A 142 13.98 21.93 15.43
CA THR A 142 13.19 22.98 14.79
C THR A 142 12.79 22.61 13.37
N ARG A 143 11.57 22.96 12.96
CA ARG A 143 11.08 22.77 11.58
C ARG A 143 11.89 23.60 10.56
N GLY A 144 12.33 24.79 10.94
CA GLY A 144 12.97 25.76 10.03
C GLY A 144 11.99 26.68 9.27
N VAL A 145 10.68 26.48 9.43
CA VAL A 145 9.61 27.30 8.83
C VAL A 145 8.58 27.69 9.89
N THR A 146 8.16 28.95 9.86
CA THR A 146 7.08 29.50 10.70
C THR A 146 5.72 28.99 10.21
N ILE A 147 4.88 28.50 11.13
CA ILE A 147 3.48 28.21 10.83
C ILE A 147 2.68 29.53 10.95
N PRO A 148 2.08 30.06 9.87
CA PRO A 148 1.24 31.25 9.96
C PRO A 148 -0.10 30.92 10.63
N ASP A 149 -0.67 31.90 11.33
CA ASP A 149 -1.99 31.75 11.94
C ASP A 149 -3.13 32.00 10.91
N ASP A 150 -4.32 31.45 11.15
CA ASP A 150 -5.52 31.83 10.38
C ASP A 150 -6.20 33.00 11.12
N PRO A 151 -6.26 34.22 10.56
CA PRO A 151 -6.89 35.36 11.24
C PRO A 151 -8.37 35.14 11.57
N LYS A 152 -9.05 34.22 10.89
CA LYS A 152 -10.44 33.83 11.18
C LYS A 152 -10.53 32.77 12.29
N ARG A 153 -9.43 32.07 12.58
CA ARG A 153 -9.35 30.95 13.54
C ARG A 153 -8.02 30.94 14.31
N PRO A 154 -7.79 31.93 15.19
CA PRO A 154 -6.51 32.07 15.88
C PRO A 154 -6.07 30.79 16.62
N ARG A 155 -4.78 30.48 16.52
CA ARG A 155 -4.11 29.28 17.07
C ARG A 155 -4.48 27.94 16.44
N GLN A 156 -5.39 27.87 15.47
CA GLN A 156 -5.76 26.58 14.83
C GLN A 156 -4.56 25.89 14.19
N ASN A 157 -3.72 26.66 13.49
CA ASN A 157 -2.58 26.13 12.76
C ASN A 157 -1.47 25.67 13.69
N GLU A 158 -1.22 26.38 14.80
CA GLU A 158 -0.25 25.94 15.81
C GLU A 158 -0.71 24.64 16.51
N ALA A 159 -1.99 24.53 16.88
CA ALA A 159 -2.53 23.31 17.46
C ALA A 159 -2.44 22.09 16.50
N THR A 160 -2.58 22.33 15.19
CA THR A 160 -2.55 21.29 14.16
C THR A 160 -1.12 20.90 13.78
N PHE A 161 -0.32 21.90 13.40
CA PHE A 161 1.00 21.75 12.75
C PHE A 161 2.19 22.08 13.66
N GLY A 162 2.01 22.71 14.83
CA GLY A 162 3.12 23.07 15.73
C GLY A 162 3.96 21.86 16.16
N ARG A 163 3.29 20.73 16.46
CA ARG A 163 3.94 19.44 16.74
C ARG A 163 4.30 18.70 15.44
N PHE A 164 5.51 18.16 15.39
CA PHE A 164 5.95 17.20 14.36
C PHE A 164 6.87 16.14 14.97
N SER A 165 7.22 15.11 14.20
CA SER A 165 8.06 14.01 14.66
C SER A 165 8.70 13.29 13.46
N ASP A 166 9.91 12.76 13.67
CA ASP A 166 10.66 11.99 12.69
C ASP A 166 10.66 10.50 13.08
N PHE A 167 10.50 9.62 12.09
CA PHE A 167 10.17 8.20 12.24
C PHE A 167 10.87 7.34 11.19
N ALA A 168 10.98 6.04 11.46
CA ALA A 168 11.36 5.01 10.50
C ALA A 168 12.56 5.37 9.60
N PRO A 169 13.73 5.65 10.19
CA PRO A 169 14.94 5.91 9.43
C PRO A 169 15.48 4.62 8.77
N ALA A 170 16.13 4.78 7.63
CA ALA A 170 16.95 3.76 6.97
C ALA A 170 18.20 4.42 6.36
N TYR A 171 19.33 3.71 6.40
CA TYR A 171 20.54 4.17 5.71
C TYR A 171 20.41 3.99 4.19
N LEU A 172 20.96 4.94 3.44
CA LEU A 172 21.28 4.84 2.02
C LEU A 172 22.69 4.25 1.83
N PRO A 173 23.02 3.67 0.65
CA PRO A 173 24.29 2.97 0.46
C PRO A 173 25.51 3.89 0.40
N ASP A 174 25.30 5.19 0.25
CA ASP A 174 26.32 6.25 0.32
C ASP A 174 26.52 6.82 1.75
N GLY A 175 25.81 6.26 2.74
CA GLY A 175 25.89 6.65 4.14
C GLY A 175 24.86 7.70 4.57
N ARG A 176 24.14 8.36 3.65
CA ARG A 176 23.02 9.25 4.01
C ARG A 176 21.89 8.49 4.70
N ILE A 177 20.97 9.20 5.34
CA ILE A 177 19.82 8.61 6.03
C ILE A 177 18.53 9.12 5.37
N VAL A 178 17.68 8.20 4.91
CA VAL A 178 16.28 8.50 4.55
C VAL A 178 15.39 8.21 5.75
N PHE A 179 14.36 9.03 5.99
CA PHE A 179 13.41 8.82 7.08
C PHE A 179 12.04 9.42 6.77
N ALA A 180 11.01 8.99 7.49
CA ALA A 180 9.65 9.51 7.38
C ALA A 180 9.42 10.61 8.43
N SER A 181 8.77 11.73 8.10
CA SER A 181 8.57 12.85 9.02
C SER A 181 7.26 13.60 8.81
N SER A 182 6.63 14.02 9.91
CA SER A 182 5.49 14.96 9.92
C SER A 182 5.94 16.43 9.99
N ARG A 183 7.21 16.72 9.66
CA ARG A 183 7.79 18.07 9.63
C ARG A 183 7.13 18.93 8.55
N TYR A 184 6.87 18.41 7.36
CA TYR A 184 6.09 19.13 6.33
C TYR A 184 4.65 19.35 6.85
N PRO A 185 4.15 20.60 6.94
CA PRO A 185 2.87 20.88 7.57
C PRO A 185 1.71 20.46 6.66
N GLY A 186 1.12 19.30 6.97
CA GLY A 186 -0.01 18.72 6.26
C GLY A 186 -0.89 17.87 7.17
N VAL A 187 -2.16 17.71 6.79
CA VAL A 187 -3.06 16.69 7.34
C VAL A 187 -3.70 15.88 6.23
N SER A 188 -3.91 14.59 6.48
CA SER A 188 -4.72 13.71 5.64
C SER A 188 -6.16 14.23 5.54
N GLY A 189 -6.78 14.02 4.39
CA GLY A 189 -8.14 14.51 4.15
C GLY A 189 -9.22 13.74 4.91
N SER A 190 -9.05 12.41 5.07
CA SER A 190 -10.09 11.54 5.62
C SER A 190 -10.19 11.69 7.15
N CYS A 191 -9.12 11.33 7.86
CA CYS A 191 -9.11 11.32 9.32
C CYS A 191 -8.53 12.62 9.93
N GLY A 192 -7.72 13.39 9.20
CA GLY A 192 -7.07 14.61 9.72
C GLY A 192 -5.80 14.35 10.52
N HIS A 193 -5.24 13.14 10.46
CA HIS A 193 -3.93 12.86 11.05
C HIS A 193 -2.83 13.58 10.29
N ARG A 194 -1.74 13.93 10.97
CA ARG A 194 -0.60 14.61 10.36
C ARG A 194 -0.05 13.77 9.21
N THR A 195 0.09 14.43 8.06
CA THR A 195 0.79 13.93 6.88
C THR A 195 2.20 13.50 7.28
N VAL A 196 2.72 12.46 6.64
CA VAL A 196 4.11 12.05 6.78
C VAL A 196 4.75 11.99 5.40
N THR A 197 5.93 12.58 5.25
CA THR A 197 6.68 12.64 3.99
C THR A 197 8.08 12.08 4.21
N LEU A 198 8.75 11.63 3.14
CA LEU A 198 10.14 11.19 3.24
C LEU A 198 11.11 12.37 3.09
N TYR A 199 12.16 12.34 3.90
CA TYR A 199 13.30 13.26 3.90
C TYR A 199 14.60 12.46 3.77
N VAL A 200 15.64 13.12 3.26
CA VAL A 200 17.03 12.66 3.32
C VAL A 200 17.85 13.67 4.13
N ILE A 201 18.86 13.17 4.85
CA ILE A 201 19.80 13.97 5.64
C ILE A 201 21.18 13.29 5.66
N ASN A 202 22.25 14.08 5.80
CA ASN A 202 23.60 13.55 6.02
C ASN A 202 23.78 13.09 7.48
N PRO A 203 24.73 12.16 7.77
CA PRO A 203 25.00 11.69 9.13
C PRO A 203 25.53 12.74 10.11
N ASP A 204 25.85 13.95 9.66
CA ASP A 204 26.22 15.09 10.52
C ASP A 204 25.04 16.05 10.81
N GLY A 205 23.85 15.76 10.26
CA GLY A 205 22.66 16.60 10.36
C GLY A 205 22.53 17.66 9.25
N SER A 206 23.47 17.72 8.30
CA SER A 206 23.42 18.65 7.16
C SER A 206 22.57 18.10 5.99
N ASP A 207 22.30 18.96 4.99
CA ASP A 207 21.49 18.66 3.79
C ASP A 207 20.13 17.99 4.09
N LEU A 208 19.49 18.39 5.19
CA LEU A 208 18.11 17.99 5.49
C LEU A 208 17.17 18.53 4.41
N ARG A 209 16.60 17.64 3.61
CA ARG A 209 15.71 17.99 2.51
C ARG A 209 14.61 16.95 2.31
N ARG A 210 13.41 17.42 2.00
CA ARG A 210 12.27 16.55 1.64
C ARG A 210 12.46 15.96 0.24
N ILE A 211 11.98 14.73 0.04
CA ILE A 211 11.98 14.04 -1.27
C ILE A 211 10.59 13.56 -1.71
N ILE A 212 9.62 13.51 -0.79
CA ILE A 212 8.21 13.20 -1.07
C ILE A 212 7.31 14.37 -0.61
N SER A 213 6.29 14.72 -1.39
CA SER A 213 5.38 15.87 -1.22
C SER A 213 3.93 15.47 -0.95
N THR A 214 3.63 14.17 -0.89
CA THR A 214 2.25 13.67 -0.70
C THR A 214 1.56 14.31 0.51
N ARG A 215 0.25 14.59 0.38
CA ARG A 215 -0.61 15.06 1.48
C ARG A 215 -1.15 13.92 2.35
N SER A 216 -1.14 12.69 1.85
CA SER A 216 -1.62 11.51 2.57
C SER A 216 -0.53 10.93 3.48
N GLY A 217 0.35 10.06 2.98
CA GLY A 217 1.55 9.68 3.73
C GLY A 217 2.53 8.75 3.02
N ALA A 218 3.82 8.96 3.21
CA ALA A 218 4.89 8.05 2.82
C ALA A 218 5.69 7.61 4.06
N LEU A 219 5.78 6.30 4.29
CA LEU A 219 6.12 5.71 5.57
C LEU A 219 7.02 4.47 5.39
N ASN A 220 7.81 4.17 6.42
CA ASN A 220 8.58 2.93 6.53
C ASN A 220 9.51 2.65 5.31
N PRO A 221 10.46 3.55 5.01
CA PRO A 221 11.41 3.35 3.92
C PRO A 221 12.34 2.16 4.15
N TRP A 222 12.65 1.45 3.07
CA TRP A 222 13.60 0.36 2.95
C TRP A 222 14.44 0.58 1.68
N VAL A 223 15.74 0.30 1.72
CA VAL A 223 16.60 0.44 0.54
C VAL A 223 16.78 -0.91 -0.14
N MET A 224 16.38 -0.96 -1.40
CA MET A 224 16.48 -2.12 -2.29
C MET A 224 17.92 -2.36 -2.75
N GLN A 225 18.22 -3.56 -3.22
CA GLN A 225 19.51 -3.96 -3.78
C GLN A 225 19.92 -3.07 -4.97
N ASP A 226 18.95 -2.62 -5.77
CA ASP A 226 19.15 -1.70 -6.90
C ASP A 226 19.34 -0.23 -6.50
N GLY A 227 19.29 0.09 -5.20
CA GLY A 227 19.51 1.42 -4.63
C GLY A 227 18.27 2.29 -4.51
N ARG A 228 17.10 1.84 -4.99
CA ARG A 228 15.83 2.57 -4.80
C ARG A 228 15.36 2.49 -3.34
N ILE A 229 14.67 3.53 -2.91
CA ILE A 229 13.95 3.58 -1.63
C ILE A 229 12.56 3.05 -1.88
N LEU A 230 12.26 1.84 -1.40
CA LEU A 230 10.94 1.25 -1.29
C LEU A 230 10.24 1.77 -0.03
N PHE A 231 8.96 2.14 -0.10
CA PHE A 231 8.20 2.64 1.04
C PHE A 231 6.70 2.31 0.91
N ALA A 232 5.97 2.46 2.01
CA ALA A 232 4.51 2.38 2.02
C ALA A 232 3.92 3.76 1.73
N MET A 233 3.29 3.93 0.56
CA MET A 233 2.48 5.09 0.25
C MET A 233 1.04 4.83 0.71
N TRP A 234 0.60 5.57 1.72
CA TRP A 234 -0.82 5.74 2.01
C TRP A 234 -1.40 6.66 0.95
N VAL A 235 -2.40 6.21 0.19
CA VAL A 235 -3.14 7.05 -0.77
C VAL A 235 -4.45 7.48 -0.09
N ASP A 236 -4.67 8.79 0.13
CA ASP A 236 -5.83 9.29 0.90
C ASP A 236 -6.52 10.46 0.19
N ASN A 237 -7.12 10.18 -0.96
CA ASN A 237 -7.78 11.21 -1.75
C ASN A 237 -9.25 11.41 -1.32
N MET A 238 -9.57 12.61 -0.81
CA MET A 238 -10.92 13.02 -0.39
C MET A 238 -11.60 13.98 -1.39
N ASN A 239 -11.07 14.09 -2.60
CA ASN A 239 -11.62 14.92 -3.66
C ASN A 239 -11.77 14.08 -4.93
N ILE A 240 -12.97 14.07 -5.50
CA ILE A 240 -13.32 13.28 -6.68
C ILE A 240 -13.73 14.20 -7.83
N PRO A 241 -13.69 13.76 -9.10
CA PRO A 241 -14.28 14.53 -10.18
C PRO A 241 -15.77 14.73 -9.90
N SER A 242 -16.26 15.95 -10.13
CA SER A 242 -17.66 16.26 -9.96
C SER A 242 -18.54 15.44 -10.91
N LEU A 243 -19.73 15.07 -10.43
CA LEU A 243 -20.66 14.24 -11.19
C LEU A 243 -21.50 15.03 -12.19
N TYR A 244 -21.72 16.32 -11.88
CA TYR A 244 -22.72 17.16 -12.56
C TYR A 244 -22.22 18.57 -12.89
N THR A 245 -21.07 18.99 -12.35
CA THR A 245 -20.46 20.30 -12.57
C THR A 245 -19.02 20.13 -13.07
N GLU A 246 -18.41 21.20 -13.58
CA GLU A 246 -16.99 21.13 -13.98
C GLU A 246 -16.07 20.90 -12.77
N GLY A 247 -14.95 20.22 -12.99
CA GLY A 247 -13.86 20.10 -12.03
C GLY A 247 -14.03 19.03 -10.94
N LEU A 248 -13.61 19.33 -9.72
CA LEU A 248 -13.63 18.44 -8.56
C LEU A 248 -14.76 18.82 -7.58
N GLN A 249 -15.24 17.84 -6.83
CA GLN A 249 -16.10 18.00 -5.65
C GLN A 249 -15.47 17.29 -4.43
N PRO A 250 -15.76 17.73 -3.19
CA PRO A 250 -15.37 16.98 -1.99
C PRO A 250 -16.06 15.62 -1.98
N LEU A 251 -15.43 14.63 -1.36
CA LEU A 251 -16.06 13.35 -1.06
C LEU A 251 -17.11 13.57 0.05
N GLU A 252 -18.38 13.30 -0.26
CA GLU A 252 -19.55 13.60 0.58
C GLU A 252 -19.56 12.88 1.94
N SER A 253 -18.70 11.87 2.12
CA SER A 253 -18.56 11.13 3.36
C SER A 253 -17.09 11.02 3.76
N ASP A 254 -16.85 10.82 5.06
CA ASP A 254 -15.50 10.64 5.60
C ASP A 254 -14.92 9.24 5.33
N SER A 255 -15.73 8.29 4.79
CA SER A 255 -15.38 6.87 4.70
C SER A 255 -15.84 6.12 3.45
N ASN A 256 -16.59 6.72 2.52
CA ASN A 256 -17.14 6.03 1.35
C ASN A 256 -16.41 6.45 0.05
N PHE A 257 -15.63 5.52 -0.51
CA PHE A 257 -15.05 5.53 -1.86
C PHE A 257 -13.91 6.53 -2.20
N GLY A 258 -12.83 6.43 -1.43
CA GLY A 258 -11.46 6.65 -1.94
C GLY A 258 -10.60 5.40 -1.62
N PRO A 259 -9.61 5.04 -2.46
CA PRO A 259 -8.72 3.90 -2.19
C PRO A 259 -7.73 4.21 -1.06
N SER A 260 -8.22 4.24 0.19
CA SER A 260 -7.40 4.39 1.41
C SER A 260 -6.61 3.10 1.66
N PHE A 261 -5.58 2.90 0.85
CA PHE A 261 -4.70 1.74 0.84
C PHE A 261 -3.26 2.19 1.08
N PHE A 262 -2.46 1.25 1.60
CA PHE A 262 -1.03 1.42 1.75
C PHE A 262 -0.37 0.51 0.71
N GLU A 263 0.30 1.13 -0.24
CA GLU A 263 0.79 0.49 -1.46
C GLU A 263 2.33 0.53 -1.52
N PRO A 264 2.98 -0.48 -2.14
CA PRO A 264 4.44 -0.49 -2.31
C PRO A 264 4.85 0.47 -3.44
N TRP A 265 5.52 1.55 -3.06
CA TRP A 265 6.10 2.54 -3.97
C TRP A 265 7.61 2.54 -3.84
N ALA A 266 8.32 2.93 -4.89
CA ALA A 266 9.75 3.17 -4.87
C ALA A 266 10.12 4.52 -5.48
N THR A 267 11.25 5.09 -5.06
CA THR A 267 11.82 6.35 -5.57
C THR A 267 13.34 6.32 -5.49
N TYR A 268 14.03 7.25 -6.15
CA TYR A 268 15.48 7.44 -6.04
C TYR A 268 15.82 8.31 -4.80
N PRO A 269 17.09 8.33 -4.32
CA PRO A 269 17.51 9.13 -3.16
C PRO A 269 17.30 10.65 -3.28
N ASP A 270 17.08 11.17 -4.48
CA ASP A 270 16.74 12.57 -4.76
C ASP A 270 15.23 12.81 -4.92
N GLY A 271 14.37 11.80 -4.77
CA GLY A 271 12.92 11.87 -4.97
C GLY A 271 12.45 11.67 -6.42
N THR A 272 13.36 11.45 -7.37
CA THR A 272 13.00 11.14 -8.78
C THR A 272 12.46 9.72 -8.92
N HIS A 273 11.86 9.42 -10.06
CA HIS A 273 11.32 8.10 -10.44
C HIS A 273 10.37 7.51 -9.37
N ALA A 274 9.62 8.38 -8.69
CA ALA A 274 8.62 7.97 -7.71
C ALA A 274 7.47 7.22 -8.41
N GLY A 275 7.19 5.99 -7.99
CA GLY A 275 6.13 5.19 -8.59
C GLY A 275 5.89 3.84 -7.92
N ARG A 276 4.80 3.18 -8.30
CA ARG A 276 4.36 1.86 -7.78
C ARG A 276 5.26 0.74 -8.30
N ILE A 277 5.53 -0.31 -7.50
CA ILE A 277 6.40 -1.44 -7.92
C ILE A 277 5.74 -2.82 -8.02
N GLY A 278 4.47 -2.99 -7.63
CA GLY A 278 3.78 -4.26 -7.81
C GLY A 278 2.27 -4.14 -7.62
N PHE A 279 1.51 -4.53 -8.64
CA PHE A 279 0.05 -4.54 -8.64
C PHE A 279 -0.43 -5.58 -9.68
N MET A 280 -1.46 -6.38 -9.34
CA MET A 280 -2.42 -6.83 -10.36
C MET A 280 -3.49 -5.75 -10.52
N ALA A 281 -4.15 -5.66 -11.68
CA ALA A 281 -5.26 -4.78 -12.05
C ALA A 281 -6.12 -4.18 -10.89
N GLY A 282 -5.57 -3.21 -10.15
CA GLY A 282 -6.21 -2.56 -9.00
C GLY A 282 -6.22 -3.30 -7.65
N LYS A 283 -5.64 -4.50 -7.47
CA LYS A 283 -5.66 -5.24 -6.18
C LYS A 283 -4.42 -6.10 -5.91
N LEU A 284 -4.09 -6.26 -4.63
CA LEU A 284 -3.46 -7.48 -4.09
C LEU A 284 -4.62 -8.49 -3.82
N ASP A 285 -4.56 -9.71 -4.35
CA ASP A 285 -5.76 -10.54 -4.66
C ASP A 285 -6.54 -11.13 -3.47
N HIS A 286 -6.29 -10.66 -2.24
CA HIS A 286 -6.83 -11.24 -1.01
C HIS A 286 -7.65 -10.26 -0.18
N GLY A 287 -8.24 -9.25 -0.82
CA GLY A 287 -9.25 -8.35 -0.27
C GLY A 287 -8.96 -6.86 -0.49
N SER A 288 -9.75 -6.01 0.14
CA SER A 288 -9.60 -4.54 0.17
C SER A 288 -8.46 -4.07 1.10
N GLY A 289 -7.36 -4.83 1.18
CA GLY A 289 -6.31 -4.67 2.19
C GLY A 289 -5.13 -3.81 1.76
N GLY A 290 -4.33 -3.37 2.74
CA GLY A 290 -3.08 -2.64 2.53
C GLY A 290 -1.84 -3.41 3.00
N GLY A 291 -0.65 -2.88 2.67
CA GLY A 291 0.63 -3.33 3.22
C GLY A 291 1.51 -2.21 3.80
N MET A 292 2.31 -2.51 4.82
CA MET A 292 3.38 -1.64 5.33
C MET A 292 4.63 -2.45 5.72
N HIS A 293 5.75 -1.78 6.00
CA HIS A 293 7.06 -2.43 6.26
C HIS A 293 7.52 -3.33 5.10
N PHE A 294 7.35 -2.87 3.85
CA PHE A 294 7.84 -3.57 2.67
C PHE A 294 9.37 -3.69 2.71
N ARG A 295 9.90 -4.92 2.62
CA ARG A 295 11.35 -5.21 2.56
C ARG A 295 11.65 -6.23 1.49
N GLU A 296 12.73 -6.01 0.74
CA GLU A 296 13.17 -6.88 -0.34
C GLU A 296 13.95 -8.08 0.18
N MET A 297 13.52 -9.28 -0.20
CA MET A 297 14.19 -10.56 0.07
C MET A 297 15.33 -10.82 -0.93
N PRO A 298 16.32 -11.67 -0.59
CA PRO A 298 17.43 -12.01 -1.50
C PRO A 298 17.02 -12.52 -2.89
N ASN A 299 15.83 -13.13 -3.01
CA ASN A 299 15.28 -13.68 -4.26
C ASN A 299 14.43 -12.67 -5.08
N GLY A 300 14.38 -11.40 -4.67
CA GLY A 300 13.60 -10.33 -5.30
C GLY A 300 12.11 -10.31 -4.98
N GLU A 301 11.62 -11.16 -4.07
CA GLU A 301 10.28 -11.00 -3.48
C GLU A 301 10.26 -9.85 -2.47
N ILE A 302 9.09 -9.27 -2.22
CA ILE A 302 8.87 -8.27 -1.17
C ILE A 302 8.05 -8.91 -0.05
N VAL A 303 8.61 -8.98 1.15
CA VAL A 303 7.90 -9.35 2.38
C VAL A 303 7.39 -8.08 3.08
N TYR A 304 6.22 -8.15 3.71
CA TYR A 304 5.56 -6.97 4.29
C TYR A 304 4.53 -7.35 5.38
N THR A 305 4.15 -6.39 6.22
CA THR A 305 3.00 -6.49 7.14
C THR A 305 1.72 -6.15 6.40
N ARG A 306 0.74 -7.05 6.46
CA ARG A 306 -0.54 -7.02 5.75
C ARG A 306 -1.70 -6.84 6.72
N ARG A 307 -2.70 -6.06 6.31
CA ARG A 307 -4.07 -6.06 6.86
C ARG A 307 -5.09 -6.38 5.76
N ALA A 308 -6.23 -6.96 6.13
CA ALA A 308 -7.35 -7.18 5.19
C ALA A 308 -8.24 -5.92 5.05
N THR A 309 -8.25 -5.07 6.08
CA THR A 309 -8.72 -3.68 6.00
C THR A 309 -7.68 -2.82 5.28
N GLY A 310 -8.15 -1.90 4.44
CA GLY A 310 -7.29 -1.14 3.53
C GLY A 310 -6.43 -0.09 4.21
N SER A 311 -7.03 0.64 5.14
CA SER A 311 -6.36 1.60 5.98
C SER A 311 -5.60 0.89 7.10
N PHE A 312 -4.38 1.33 7.40
CA PHE A 312 -3.72 1.06 8.70
C PHE A 312 -4.14 2.12 9.72
N LEU A 313 -5.45 2.20 9.95
CA LEU A 313 -6.14 2.96 10.98
C LEU A 313 -6.99 1.98 11.78
N GLY A 314 -7.06 2.07 13.11
CA GLY A 314 -7.64 1.03 13.96
C GLY A 314 -6.62 0.00 14.45
N SER A 315 -7.07 -0.93 15.29
CA SER A 315 -6.29 -1.97 15.96
C SER A 315 -5.17 -2.61 15.12
N THR A 316 -4.00 -2.78 15.74
CA THR A 316 -2.83 -3.45 15.17
C THR A 316 -2.80 -4.95 15.48
N LEU A 317 -3.58 -5.43 16.45
CA LEU A 317 -4.02 -6.84 16.52
C LEU A 317 -5.00 -7.10 15.37
N ALA A 318 -4.50 -7.19 14.15
CA ALA A 318 -5.19 -7.65 12.93
C ALA A 318 -4.16 -7.78 11.80
N CYS A 319 -2.90 -8.06 12.14
CA CYS A 319 -1.78 -8.03 11.22
C CYS A 319 -1.26 -9.44 10.94
N ALA A 320 -0.99 -9.70 9.66
CA ALA A 320 -0.20 -10.82 9.21
C ALA A 320 1.12 -10.30 8.61
N ILE A 321 2.13 -11.17 8.48
CA ILE A 321 3.19 -10.97 7.48
C ILE A 321 2.82 -11.73 6.21
N ALA A 322 3.19 -11.21 5.06
CA ALA A 322 2.96 -11.86 3.78
C ALA A 322 4.05 -11.46 2.77
N LYS A 323 4.10 -12.12 1.61
CA LYS A 323 5.02 -11.75 0.52
C LYS A 323 4.32 -11.68 -0.85
N PHE A 324 4.96 -11.00 -1.79
CA PHE A 324 4.59 -11.00 -3.21
C PHE A 324 5.83 -10.79 -4.09
N ARG A 325 5.77 -11.19 -5.37
CA ARG A 325 6.79 -10.86 -6.36
C ARG A 325 6.42 -9.58 -7.12
N PRO A 326 7.29 -8.55 -7.19
CA PRO A 326 7.09 -7.37 -8.04
C PRO A 326 6.86 -7.75 -9.51
N GLY A 327 5.93 -7.06 -10.18
CA GLY A 327 5.53 -7.35 -11.56
C GLY A 327 4.04 -7.20 -11.80
N ASP A 328 3.57 -7.81 -12.89
CA ASP A 328 2.15 -7.86 -13.31
C ASP A 328 1.29 -8.86 -12.52
N GLY A 329 1.92 -9.67 -11.68
CA GLY A 329 1.28 -10.47 -10.64
C GLY A 329 0.47 -11.68 -11.12
N ALA A 330 0.48 -12.00 -12.42
CA ALA A 330 -0.15 -13.20 -12.94
C ALA A 330 0.47 -14.46 -12.30
N GLY A 331 -0.26 -15.08 -11.35
CA GLY A 331 0.21 -16.23 -10.57
C GLY A 331 0.80 -15.92 -9.19
N ASN A 332 0.73 -14.67 -8.70
CA ASN A 332 1.13 -14.35 -7.32
C ASN A 332 0.08 -14.86 -6.30
N SER A 333 0.36 -15.97 -5.60
CA SER A 333 -0.28 -16.26 -4.31
C SER A 333 0.30 -15.34 -3.23
N ILE A 334 -0.55 -14.78 -2.37
CA ILE A 334 -0.11 -14.05 -1.17
C ILE A 334 -0.26 -14.97 0.04
N GLU A 335 0.82 -15.69 0.32
CA GLU A 335 0.99 -16.53 1.50
C GLU A 335 1.56 -15.71 2.67
N GLY A 336 1.38 -16.20 3.91
CA GLY A 336 1.74 -15.44 5.10
C GLY A 336 1.42 -16.12 6.43
N ILE A 337 1.85 -15.48 7.53
CA ILE A 337 1.66 -15.91 8.93
C ILE A 337 0.87 -14.84 9.68
N GLY A 338 -0.10 -15.26 10.50
CA GLY A 338 -0.99 -14.39 11.28
C GLY A 338 -2.35 -14.17 10.63
N ASP A 339 -3.31 -13.68 11.42
CA ASP A 339 -4.66 -13.33 10.99
C ASP A 339 -4.74 -11.83 10.63
N PRO A 340 -5.02 -11.48 9.36
CA PRO A 340 -5.11 -10.09 8.90
C PRO A 340 -6.50 -9.45 9.10
N ARG A 341 -7.43 -10.11 9.81
CA ARG A 341 -8.86 -9.74 9.94
C ARG A 341 -9.35 -9.70 11.38
N ASN A 342 -9.10 -10.76 12.15
CA ASN A 342 -9.60 -10.90 13.52
C ASN A 342 -8.69 -10.17 14.51
N LEU A 343 -9.23 -9.83 15.69
CA LEU A 343 -8.45 -9.18 16.77
C LEU A 343 -7.87 -10.16 17.79
N GLU A 344 -8.35 -11.41 17.75
CA GLU A 344 -7.75 -12.55 18.43
C GLU A 344 -6.62 -13.10 17.55
N ALA A 345 -5.53 -13.53 18.18
CA ALA A 345 -4.31 -14.02 17.55
C ALA A 345 -4.53 -15.30 16.72
N PRO A 346 -3.57 -15.68 15.83
CA PRO A 346 -2.19 -15.22 15.71
C PRO A 346 -2.02 -13.84 15.05
N HIS A 347 -1.01 -13.05 15.43
CA HIS A 347 -0.64 -11.84 14.67
C HIS A 347 0.88 -11.72 14.46
N ALA A 348 1.26 -11.27 13.28
CA ALA A 348 2.64 -11.09 12.86
C ALA A 348 2.87 -9.68 12.27
N LEU A 349 4.01 -9.06 12.58
CA LEU A 349 4.37 -7.72 12.10
C LEU A 349 5.88 -7.53 11.92
N THR A 350 6.22 -6.49 11.16
CA THR A 350 7.59 -6.01 10.86
C THR A 350 8.55 -7.13 10.41
N PRO A 351 8.27 -7.79 9.27
CA PRO A 351 9.14 -8.83 8.75
C PRO A 351 10.46 -8.23 8.25
N THR A 352 11.52 -9.01 8.42
CA THR A 352 12.90 -8.71 8.05
C THR A 352 13.50 -9.92 7.33
N PRO A 353 13.81 -9.80 6.04
CA PRO A 353 14.57 -10.81 5.32
C PRO A 353 15.96 -11.02 5.95
N LEU A 354 16.40 -12.27 6.03
CA LEU A 354 17.77 -12.65 6.36
C LEU A 354 18.57 -12.96 5.08
N PRO A 355 19.92 -12.93 5.12
CA PRO A 355 20.77 -13.16 3.93
C PRO A 355 20.57 -14.52 3.27
N ASP A 356 20.15 -15.51 4.05
CA ASP A 356 19.88 -16.90 3.66
C ASP A 356 18.46 -17.12 3.11
N GLY A 357 17.62 -16.08 3.07
CA GLY A 357 16.24 -16.14 2.58
C GLY A 357 15.19 -16.46 3.66
N ARG A 358 15.58 -16.71 4.92
CA ARG A 358 14.65 -16.80 6.05
C ARG A 358 14.03 -15.44 6.38
N ILE A 359 12.94 -15.43 7.14
CA ILE A 359 12.19 -14.22 7.52
C ILE A 359 12.13 -14.14 9.05
N LEU A 360 12.72 -13.09 9.62
CA LEU A 360 12.67 -12.73 11.04
C LEU A 360 11.56 -11.70 11.27
N PHE A 361 10.75 -11.82 12.31
CA PHE A 361 9.59 -10.94 12.55
C PHE A 361 9.13 -10.94 14.01
N SER A 362 8.25 -9.99 14.36
CA SER A 362 7.58 -9.96 15.65
C SER A 362 6.25 -10.67 15.56
N TYR A 363 5.96 -11.54 16.53
CA TYR A 363 4.80 -12.42 16.50
C TYR A 363 4.21 -12.64 17.88
N THR A 364 2.89 -12.63 17.96
CA THR A 364 2.15 -13.10 19.12
C THR A 364 1.26 -14.28 18.72
N PRO A 365 1.45 -15.49 19.31
CA PRO A 365 0.61 -16.65 19.03
C PRO A 365 -0.76 -16.54 19.72
N GLU A 366 -0.84 -15.78 20.80
CA GLU A 366 -2.02 -15.64 21.65
C GLU A 366 -2.30 -14.16 21.92
N SER A 367 -3.56 -13.78 21.83
CA SER A 367 -4.07 -12.52 22.34
C SER A 367 -5.45 -12.79 22.93
N LYS A 368 -5.98 -11.81 23.65
CA LYS A 368 -7.36 -11.82 24.13
C LYS A 368 -7.88 -10.41 24.16
N VAL A 369 -9.03 -10.17 23.57
CA VAL A 369 -9.66 -8.85 23.43
C VAL A 369 -10.98 -8.81 24.20
N TRP A 370 -11.26 -7.68 24.86
CA TRP A 370 -12.52 -7.46 25.56
C TRP A 370 -12.91 -5.98 25.51
N THR A 371 -14.19 -5.70 25.78
CA THR A 371 -14.71 -4.34 25.96
C THR A 371 -15.22 -4.13 27.37
N ASP A 372 -15.18 -2.89 27.86
CA ASP A 372 -15.85 -2.51 29.10
C ASP A 372 -17.29 -2.01 28.86
N GLU A 373 -17.99 -1.66 29.95
CA GLU A 373 -19.35 -1.10 29.95
C GLU A 373 -19.51 0.20 29.14
N ARG A 374 -18.40 0.86 28.77
CA ARG A 374 -18.35 2.09 27.97
C ARG A 374 -17.95 1.83 26.51
N ASN A 375 -17.93 0.56 26.10
CA ASN A 375 -17.42 0.09 24.80
C ASN A 375 -15.97 0.51 24.53
N ARG A 376 -15.15 0.73 25.56
CA ARG A 376 -13.70 0.90 25.40
C ARG A 376 -13.08 -0.47 25.20
N MET A 377 -12.16 -0.58 24.24
CA MET A 377 -11.55 -1.86 23.87
C MET A 377 -10.18 -2.03 24.52
N PHE A 378 -9.94 -3.24 25.03
CA PHE A 378 -8.75 -3.65 25.73
C PHE A 378 -8.27 -5.00 25.19
N ALA A 379 -6.96 -5.26 25.30
CA ALA A 379 -6.37 -6.54 24.98
C ALA A 379 -5.23 -6.94 25.92
N SER A 380 -4.95 -8.23 25.93
CA SER A 380 -3.73 -8.84 26.44
C SER A 380 -3.06 -9.56 25.28
N PHE A 381 -1.75 -9.39 25.12
CA PHE A 381 -0.93 -9.99 24.07
C PHE A 381 0.54 -9.90 24.51
N ASP A 382 1.40 -10.68 23.87
CA ASP A 382 2.84 -10.75 24.17
C ASP A 382 3.60 -11.01 22.85
N PHE A 383 4.26 -9.98 22.31
CA PHE A 383 5.02 -10.10 21.06
C PHE A 383 6.45 -10.57 21.30
N GLY A 384 6.78 -11.77 20.83
CA GLY A 384 8.16 -12.28 20.78
C GLY A 384 8.79 -12.14 19.40
N LEU A 385 10.10 -12.40 19.33
CA LEU A 385 10.87 -12.49 18.09
C LEU A 385 10.85 -13.91 17.54
N TYR A 386 10.39 -14.09 16.30
CA TYR A 386 10.26 -15.39 15.64
C TYR A 386 10.94 -15.37 14.27
N VAL A 387 11.33 -16.55 13.78
CA VAL A 387 11.83 -16.72 12.42
C VAL A 387 11.13 -17.91 11.75
N CYS A 388 10.93 -17.83 10.44
CA CYS A 388 10.50 -18.92 9.58
C CYS A 388 11.34 -18.96 8.29
N ASP A 389 11.17 -20.01 7.50
CA ASP A 389 11.75 -20.11 6.17
C ASP A 389 11.04 -19.17 5.17
N GLY A 390 11.64 -18.94 4.00
CA GLY A 390 11.12 -18.00 3.00
C GLY A 390 9.76 -18.40 2.38
N ASP A 391 9.29 -19.62 2.63
CA ASP A 391 7.97 -20.19 2.28
C ASP A 391 7.02 -20.28 3.50
N PHE A 392 7.37 -19.57 4.58
CA PHE A 392 6.66 -19.53 5.87
C PHE A 392 6.62 -20.87 6.64
N GLN A 393 7.40 -21.88 6.26
CA GLN A 393 7.54 -23.12 7.03
C GLN A 393 8.52 -22.96 8.22
N HIS A 394 8.57 -23.98 9.08
CA HIS A 394 9.51 -24.09 10.21
C HIS A 394 9.56 -22.88 11.16
N LEU A 395 8.40 -22.32 11.49
CA LEU A 395 8.25 -21.25 12.48
C LEU A 395 8.86 -21.63 13.84
N ARG A 396 9.78 -20.81 14.34
CA ARG A 396 10.42 -20.99 15.66
C ARG A 396 10.58 -19.66 16.42
N LEU A 397 10.39 -19.72 17.74
CA LEU A 397 10.70 -18.63 18.67
C LEU A 397 12.23 -18.46 18.76
N ILE A 398 12.68 -17.21 18.81
CA ILE A 398 14.09 -16.81 18.96
C ILE A 398 14.34 -16.17 20.32
N TYR A 399 13.48 -15.23 20.72
CA TYR A 399 13.61 -14.50 21.97
C TYR A 399 12.26 -13.92 22.39
N ASN A 400 11.97 -13.93 23.70
CA ASN A 400 10.85 -13.20 24.29
C ASN A 400 11.20 -12.79 25.72
N ASP A 401 10.81 -11.59 26.13
CA ASP A 401 10.80 -11.17 27.53
C ASP A 401 9.34 -10.88 27.93
N PRO A 402 8.66 -11.75 28.70
CA PRO A 402 7.22 -11.61 28.99
C PRO A 402 6.80 -10.37 29.80
N ALA A 403 7.70 -9.41 30.00
CA ALA A 403 7.42 -8.10 30.58
C ALA A 403 7.31 -6.97 29.52
N THR A 404 7.67 -7.24 28.26
CA THR A 404 7.74 -6.24 27.18
C THR A 404 7.36 -6.84 25.82
N ASP A 405 6.80 -6.01 24.94
CA ASP A 405 6.59 -6.37 23.53
C ASP A 405 7.88 -6.19 22.73
N GLU A 406 8.32 -7.26 22.07
CA GLU A 406 9.55 -7.32 21.27
C GLU A 406 9.24 -7.11 19.76
N LEU A 407 9.60 -5.90 19.30
CA LEU A 407 9.13 -5.27 18.07
C LEU A 407 10.29 -4.88 17.13
N ASP A 408 9.95 -4.64 15.85
CA ASP A 408 10.87 -4.14 14.82
C ASP A 408 12.25 -4.85 14.71
N PRO A 409 12.35 -6.20 14.69
CA PRO A 409 13.63 -6.88 14.65
C PRO A 409 14.36 -6.63 13.33
N VAL A 410 15.66 -6.32 13.40
CA VAL A 410 16.57 -6.13 12.27
C VAL A 410 17.87 -6.87 12.55
N ALA A 411 18.17 -7.89 11.75
CA ALA A 411 19.44 -8.59 11.86
C ALA A 411 20.63 -7.71 11.42
N VAL A 412 21.80 -8.02 11.96
CA VAL A 412 23.07 -7.29 11.76
C VAL A 412 23.92 -8.08 10.78
N TRP A 413 24.04 -7.60 9.55
CA TRP A 413 24.96 -8.15 8.56
C TRP A 413 25.45 -7.06 7.61
N ARG A 414 26.60 -7.31 6.98
CA ARG A 414 27.12 -6.44 5.93
C ARG A 414 26.26 -6.55 4.68
N ARG A 415 25.72 -5.43 4.22
CA ARG A 415 24.90 -5.31 3.01
C ARG A 415 25.70 -4.64 1.90
N ASN A 416 25.41 -5.02 0.66
CA ASN A 416 25.85 -4.30 -0.54
C ASN A 416 24.61 -3.93 -1.35
N SER A 417 24.49 -2.68 -1.77
CA SER A 417 23.45 -2.21 -2.68
C SER A 417 24.03 -1.15 -3.60
N ARG A 418 23.43 -0.96 -4.77
CA ARG A 418 23.84 0.07 -5.72
C ARG A 418 23.66 1.46 -5.13
N VAL A 419 24.67 2.31 -5.22
CA VAL A 419 24.52 3.76 -5.00
C VAL A 419 23.83 4.37 -6.22
N LEU A 420 22.71 5.06 -6.02
CA LEU A 420 22.07 5.89 -7.03
C LEU A 420 22.46 7.36 -6.77
N PRO A 421 23.11 8.05 -7.72
CA PRO A 421 23.48 9.45 -7.54
C PRO A 421 22.26 10.36 -7.69
N ASP A 422 22.28 11.49 -6.98
CA ASP A 422 21.27 12.53 -7.14
C ASP A 422 21.38 13.18 -8.52
N THR A 423 20.28 13.14 -9.28
CA THR A 423 20.12 13.84 -10.57
C THR A 423 19.49 15.22 -10.39
N VAL A 424 18.56 15.37 -9.43
CA VAL A 424 17.90 16.65 -9.12
C VAL A 424 18.31 17.15 -7.74
N ARG A 425 19.06 18.27 -7.72
CA ARG A 425 19.62 18.87 -6.49
C ARG A 425 18.79 20.02 -5.90
N THR A 426 17.69 20.41 -6.54
CA THR A 426 16.80 21.46 -6.00
C THR A 426 16.05 20.96 -4.78
N VAL A 427 16.11 21.72 -3.68
CA VAL A 427 15.40 21.40 -2.44
C VAL A 427 13.94 21.85 -2.55
N PRO A 428 12.94 20.98 -2.28
CA PRO A 428 11.54 21.39 -2.23
C PRO A 428 11.27 22.52 -1.23
N PRO A 429 10.29 23.41 -1.49
CA PRO A 429 9.78 24.31 -0.48
C PRO A 429 9.19 23.53 0.72
N GLU A 430 9.58 23.89 1.93
CA GLU A 430 9.00 23.34 3.17
C GLU A 430 7.73 24.11 3.62
N ASP A 431 7.45 25.25 2.99
CA ASP A 431 6.16 25.95 3.06
C ASP A 431 5.25 25.44 1.92
N PRO A 432 4.13 24.76 2.22
CA PRO A 432 3.21 24.27 1.20
C PRO A 432 2.44 25.40 0.48
N THR A 433 2.47 26.63 1.00
CA THR A 433 1.86 27.81 0.37
C THR A 433 2.81 28.61 -0.52
N ALA A 434 4.11 28.25 -0.56
CA ALA A 434 5.10 28.89 -1.44
C ALA A 434 4.65 28.89 -2.92
N PRO A 435 5.14 29.83 -3.75
CA PRO A 435 4.90 29.81 -5.19
C PRO A 435 5.38 28.51 -5.86
N ILE A 436 4.76 28.14 -6.97
CA ILE A 436 5.23 27.05 -7.84
C ILE A 436 6.32 27.62 -8.74
N THR A 437 7.55 27.12 -8.60
CA THR A 437 8.74 27.59 -9.34
C THR A 437 9.41 26.50 -10.18
N GLY A 438 9.07 25.23 -9.95
CA GLY A 438 9.58 24.08 -10.68
C GLY A 438 8.46 23.33 -11.38
N PHE A 439 8.77 22.76 -12.54
CA PHE A 439 7.83 22.00 -13.36
C PHE A 439 8.45 20.68 -13.83
N ALA A 440 7.57 19.71 -14.05
CA ALA A 440 7.88 18.42 -14.66
C ALA A 440 6.93 18.19 -15.84
N VAL A 441 7.21 17.16 -16.65
CA VAL A 441 6.44 16.85 -17.86
C VAL A 441 5.69 15.55 -17.67
N PHE A 442 4.42 15.53 -18.04
CA PHE A 442 3.60 14.33 -18.14
C PHE A 442 3.15 14.12 -19.59
N GLU A 443 3.61 13.04 -20.20
CA GLU A 443 3.30 12.63 -21.57
C GLU A 443 2.44 11.36 -21.56
N ASN A 444 1.32 11.37 -22.29
CA ASN A 444 0.59 10.15 -22.65
C ASN A 444 0.55 10.03 -24.17
N SER A 445 0.93 8.88 -24.72
CA SER A 445 0.95 8.70 -26.18
C SER A 445 -0.41 8.39 -26.81
N ASN A 446 -1.39 7.90 -26.04
CA ASN A 446 -2.76 7.60 -26.48
C ASN A 446 -3.63 7.18 -25.27
N VAL A 447 -4.45 8.06 -24.72
CA VAL A 447 -5.33 7.76 -23.57
C VAL A 447 -6.39 6.68 -23.85
N TYR A 448 -6.65 6.36 -25.11
CA TYR A 448 -7.64 5.36 -25.55
C TYR A 448 -7.05 3.97 -25.81
N ALA A 449 -5.74 3.79 -25.64
CA ALA A 449 -5.09 2.50 -25.85
C ALA A 449 -5.50 1.50 -24.76
N ASP A 450 -6.07 0.36 -25.14
CA ASP A 450 -6.34 -0.75 -24.23
C ASP A 450 -5.12 -1.68 -24.20
N MET A 451 -4.69 -2.06 -22.99
CA MET A 451 -3.79 -3.21 -22.84
C MET A 451 -4.51 -4.51 -23.24
N ASP A 452 -3.72 -5.51 -23.61
CA ASP A 452 -4.25 -6.85 -23.88
C ASP A 452 -5.01 -7.37 -22.63
N PRO A 453 -6.30 -7.75 -22.76
CA PRO A 453 -7.14 -8.09 -21.61
C PRO A 453 -6.67 -9.31 -20.80
N ARG A 454 -5.69 -10.08 -21.28
CA ARG A 454 -5.02 -11.15 -20.52
C ARG A 454 -4.20 -10.61 -19.34
N PHE A 455 -3.81 -9.33 -19.35
CA PHE A 455 -3.04 -8.70 -18.26
C PHE A 455 -3.90 -7.75 -17.41
N THR A 456 -4.94 -7.12 -17.98
CA THR A 456 -5.87 -6.28 -17.21
C THR A 456 -7.23 -6.16 -17.86
N ASN A 457 -8.29 -6.30 -17.07
CA ASN A 457 -9.68 -6.05 -17.49
C ASN A 457 -10.12 -4.58 -17.32
N ILE A 458 -9.22 -3.69 -16.90
CA ILE A 458 -9.56 -2.27 -16.70
C ILE A 458 -9.29 -1.54 -18.00
N LEU A 459 -10.38 -1.05 -18.59
CA LEU A 459 -10.44 -0.44 -19.90
C LEU A 459 -10.04 1.04 -19.87
N SER A 460 -9.40 1.49 -20.94
CA SER A 460 -9.19 2.90 -21.23
C SER A 460 -10.51 3.59 -21.62
N PRO A 461 -10.63 4.92 -21.52
CA PRO A 461 -11.76 5.68 -22.06
C PRO A 461 -12.00 5.41 -23.55
N LEU A 462 -13.25 5.60 -24.00
CA LEU A 462 -13.58 5.47 -25.42
C LEU A 462 -12.97 6.61 -26.25
N PRO A 463 -12.53 6.37 -27.49
CA PRO A 463 -12.10 7.42 -28.42
C PRO A 463 -13.10 8.57 -28.51
N GLY A 464 -12.60 9.81 -28.42
CA GLY A 464 -13.41 11.03 -28.43
C GLY A 464 -14.12 11.38 -27.11
N SER A 465 -14.08 10.51 -26.09
CA SER A 465 -14.70 10.81 -24.77
C SER A 465 -13.89 11.75 -23.87
N VAL A 466 -12.65 12.07 -24.26
CA VAL A 466 -11.71 12.93 -23.53
C VAL A 466 -11.33 14.13 -24.40
N VAL A 467 -11.35 15.33 -23.82
CA VAL A 467 -10.91 16.58 -24.47
C VAL A 467 -9.71 17.24 -23.79
N ALA A 468 -9.48 16.96 -22.50
CA ALA A 468 -8.39 17.55 -21.75
C ALA A 468 -7.94 16.69 -20.55
N LEU A 469 -6.73 16.97 -20.07
CA LEU A 469 -6.25 16.63 -18.74
C LEU A 469 -6.36 17.88 -17.85
N ASP A 470 -7.15 17.82 -16.79
CA ASP A 470 -7.20 18.88 -15.78
C ASP A 470 -6.27 18.54 -14.62
N VAL A 471 -5.43 19.50 -14.22
CA VAL A 471 -4.40 19.34 -13.19
C VAL A 471 -4.65 20.31 -12.04
N TYR A 472 -4.51 19.81 -10.82
CA TYR A 472 -4.70 20.51 -9.56
C TYR A 472 -3.51 20.30 -8.63
N ASP A 473 -3.22 21.30 -7.80
CA ASP A 473 -2.27 21.23 -6.68
C ASP A 473 -3.03 20.96 -5.37
N ASP A 474 -2.76 19.81 -4.74
CA ASP A 474 -3.31 19.41 -3.43
C ASP A 474 -2.32 19.71 -2.28
N SER A 475 -1.46 20.72 -2.43
CA SER A 475 -0.67 21.23 -1.31
C SER A 475 -1.57 21.79 -0.21
N GLN A 476 -1.26 21.46 1.05
CA GLN A 476 -1.94 21.99 2.22
C GLN A 476 -1.92 23.53 2.23
N THR A 477 -3.01 24.18 2.62
CA THR A 477 -3.00 25.62 2.95
C THR A 477 -3.30 25.85 4.42
N PHE A 478 -2.94 27.05 4.91
CA PHE A 478 -3.09 27.44 6.32
C PHE A 478 -4.42 28.16 6.62
N THR A 479 -5.38 28.16 5.71
CA THR A 479 -6.64 28.89 5.86
C THR A 479 -7.85 28.02 5.53
N THR A 480 -9.02 28.39 6.07
CA THR A 480 -10.30 27.76 5.73
C THR A 480 -11.22 28.68 4.93
N ALA A 481 -12.04 28.08 4.06
CA ALA A 481 -13.12 28.77 3.36
C ALA A 481 -14.48 28.47 4.04
N PRO A 482 -15.50 29.33 3.92
CA PRO A 482 -16.82 29.07 4.49
C PRO A 482 -17.42 27.72 4.09
N GLU A 483 -17.28 27.36 2.82
CA GLU A 483 -17.70 26.11 2.19
C GLU A 483 -16.80 24.90 2.55
N PHE A 484 -15.56 25.16 2.98
CA PHE A 484 -14.59 24.14 3.43
C PHE A 484 -14.06 24.49 4.83
N PRO A 485 -14.91 24.42 5.87
CA PRO A 485 -14.61 24.93 7.21
C PRO A 485 -13.72 23.99 8.05
N LEU A 486 -13.15 22.93 7.47
CA LEU A 486 -12.24 22.02 8.15
C LEU A 486 -10.89 22.04 7.42
N ILE A 487 -9.81 22.27 8.14
CA ILE A 487 -8.44 22.36 7.58
C ILE A 487 -8.00 21.08 6.83
N ARG A 488 -8.63 19.94 7.18
CA ARG A 488 -8.48 18.63 6.51
C ARG A 488 -9.30 18.49 5.21
N LYS A 489 -10.44 19.17 5.07
CA LYS A 489 -11.36 19.07 3.91
C LYS A 489 -11.17 20.23 2.92
N GLN A 490 -9.93 20.65 2.68
CA GLN A 490 -9.63 21.67 1.67
C GLN A 490 -9.65 21.07 0.27
N MET A 491 -10.24 21.81 -0.68
CA MET A 491 -10.19 21.48 -2.11
C MET A 491 -8.79 21.71 -2.69
N PRO A 492 -8.32 20.85 -3.62
CA PRO A 492 -7.15 21.09 -4.44
C PRO A 492 -7.35 22.35 -5.30
N ARG A 493 -6.29 23.12 -5.49
CA ARG A 493 -6.31 24.35 -6.29
C ARG A 493 -6.16 23.99 -7.77
N PHE A 494 -7.10 24.42 -8.61
CA PHE A 494 -6.96 24.24 -10.06
C PHE A 494 -5.68 24.94 -10.55
N PHE A 495 -4.83 24.20 -11.25
CA PHE A 495 -3.60 24.72 -11.83
C PHE A 495 -3.80 25.05 -13.30
N LYS A 496 -4.11 24.05 -14.13
CA LYS A 496 -4.24 24.22 -15.59
C LYS A 496 -4.94 23.02 -16.23
N SER A 497 -5.58 23.28 -17.37
CA SER A 497 -6.12 22.26 -18.27
C SER A 497 -5.24 22.15 -19.52
N PHE A 498 -4.94 20.92 -19.96
CA PHE A 498 -4.11 20.62 -21.12
C PHE A 498 -4.93 19.86 -22.16
N PRO A 499 -4.94 20.26 -23.45
CA PRO A 499 -5.74 19.59 -24.46
C PRO A 499 -5.24 18.16 -24.71
N VAL A 500 -6.19 17.26 -24.96
CA VAL A 500 -5.92 15.91 -25.49
C VAL A 500 -6.17 15.93 -26.98
N ASN A 501 -5.20 15.44 -27.77
CA ASN A 501 -5.29 15.39 -29.22
C ASN A 501 -6.33 14.36 -29.69
N PRO A 502 -6.82 14.44 -30.94
CA PRO A 502 -7.80 13.48 -31.48
C PRO A 502 -7.32 12.01 -31.49
N ASP A 503 -6.01 11.76 -31.52
CA ASP A 503 -5.41 10.42 -31.41
C ASP A 503 -5.28 9.93 -29.95
N GLY A 504 -5.70 10.74 -28.98
CA GLY A 504 -5.61 10.48 -27.55
C GLY A 504 -4.27 10.90 -26.92
N SER A 505 -3.32 11.44 -27.67
CA SER A 505 -2.04 11.88 -27.09
C SER A 505 -2.18 13.20 -26.32
N PHE A 506 -1.35 13.40 -25.30
CA PHE A 506 -1.17 14.71 -24.67
C PHE A 506 0.24 14.91 -24.13
N ARG A 507 0.60 16.17 -23.93
CA ARG A 507 1.79 16.59 -23.18
C ARG A 507 1.43 17.74 -22.24
N ALA A 508 1.51 17.49 -20.95
CA ALA A 508 1.23 18.43 -19.88
C ALA A 508 2.51 18.85 -19.15
N GLU A 509 2.56 20.11 -18.73
CA GLU A 509 3.58 20.64 -17.82
C GLU A 509 2.94 20.76 -16.44
N ILE A 510 3.40 19.97 -15.47
CA ILE A 510 2.76 19.88 -14.16
C ILE A 510 3.66 20.46 -13.06
N PRO A 511 3.08 20.97 -11.95
CA PRO A 511 3.87 21.46 -10.81
C PRO A 511 4.79 20.37 -10.26
N ALA A 512 6.08 20.66 -10.17
CA ALA A 512 7.06 19.78 -9.52
C ALA A 512 7.18 20.10 -8.03
N ASP A 513 7.67 19.14 -7.24
CA ASP A 513 7.76 19.20 -5.77
C ASP A 513 6.41 19.41 -5.06
N ARG A 514 5.33 19.02 -5.74
CA ARG A 514 3.93 19.17 -5.33
C ARG A 514 3.18 17.85 -5.40
N PRO A 515 2.22 17.59 -4.48
CA PRO A 515 1.23 16.55 -4.68
C PRO A 515 0.22 17.02 -5.73
N VAL A 516 0.21 16.39 -6.89
CA VAL A 516 -0.78 16.74 -7.94
C VAL A 516 -1.98 15.81 -7.91
N VAL A 517 -3.15 16.36 -8.25
CA VAL A 517 -4.37 15.61 -8.55
C VAL A 517 -4.76 15.92 -9.99
N PHE A 518 -5.10 14.91 -10.78
CA PHE A 518 -5.50 15.08 -12.17
C PHE A 518 -6.58 14.09 -12.61
N PHE A 519 -7.41 14.51 -13.56
CA PHE A 519 -8.39 13.63 -14.21
C PHE A 519 -8.56 13.99 -15.68
N LEU A 520 -9.07 13.04 -16.45
CA LEU A 520 -9.38 13.23 -17.87
C LEU A 520 -10.78 13.82 -18.00
N ARG A 521 -10.87 15.03 -18.53
CA ARG A 521 -12.12 15.78 -18.67
C ARG A 521 -12.81 15.46 -20.00
N SER A 522 -14.12 15.27 -19.93
CA SER A 522 -15.03 15.08 -21.05
C SER A 522 -15.46 16.41 -21.69
N PRO A 523 -16.12 16.39 -22.87
CA PRO A 523 -16.72 17.59 -23.45
C PRO A 523 -17.72 18.31 -22.53
N THR A 524 -18.30 17.63 -21.52
CA THR A 524 -19.28 18.21 -20.59
C THR A 524 -18.67 18.64 -19.25
N GLY A 525 -17.35 18.87 -19.19
CA GLY A 525 -16.67 19.46 -18.03
C GLY A 525 -16.38 18.51 -16.85
N VAL A 526 -17.09 17.39 -16.75
CA VAL A 526 -16.87 16.30 -15.77
C VAL A 526 -15.83 15.28 -16.27
N ALA A 527 -15.42 14.34 -15.42
CA ALA A 527 -14.56 13.22 -15.83
C ALA A 527 -15.15 12.42 -17.01
N ALA A 528 -14.29 11.93 -17.90
CA ALA A 528 -14.67 11.10 -19.03
C ALA A 528 -15.40 9.83 -18.57
N ARG A 529 -16.55 9.57 -19.19
CA ARG A 529 -17.50 8.53 -18.81
C ARG A 529 -18.01 7.80 -20.03
N TYR A 530 -18.22 6.49 -19.91
CA TYR A 530 -18.64 5.63 -21.00
C TYR A 530 -19.40 4.39 -20.50
N PRO A 531 -20.26 3.77 -21.34
CA PRO A 531 -20.92 2.52 -20.97
C PRO A 531 -19.92 1.38 -20.82
N GLY A 532 -20.07 0.60 -19.75
CA GLY A 532 -19.34 -0.64 -19.50
C GLY A 532 -20.27 -1.83 -19.24
N SER A 533 -19.68 -3.01 -19.15
CA SER A 533 -20.39 -4.30 -19.00
C SER A 533 -21.24 -4.44 -17.73
N LEU A 534 -21.04 -3.56 -16.74
CA LEU A 534 -21.71 -3.52 -15.43
C LEU A 534 -22.30 -2.13 -15.07
N GLY A 535 -22.34 -1.17 -16.00
CA GLY A 535 -22.82 0.19 -15.76
C GLY A 535 -21.93 1.28 -16.36
N GLU A 536 -22.14 2.55 -15.98
CA GLU A 536 -21.27 3.66 -16.40
C GLU A 536 -19.88 3.54 -15.75
N ILE A 537 -18.83 3.48 -16.58
CA ILE A 537 -17.44 3.59 -16.14
C ILE A 537 -17.02 5.06 -16.25
N ARG A 538 -16.26 5.53 -15.26
CA ARG A 538 -15.66 6.88 -15.24
C ARG A 538 -14.14 6.75 -15.15
N THR A 539 -13.41 7.61 -15.85
CA THR A 539 -11.96 7.74 -15.66
C THR A 539 -11.68 8.19 -14.23
N PRO A 540 -10.81 7.50 -13.48
CA PRO A 540 -10.54 7.86 -12.09
C PRO A 540 -9.82 9.21 -12.02
N ALA A 541 -9.98 9.92 -10.89
CA ALA A 541 -8.99 10.91 -10.48
C ALA A 541 -7.74 10.17 -9.98
N PHE A 542 -6.61 10.55 -10.53
CA PHE A 542 -5.29 10.17 -10.03
C PHE A 542 -4.83 11.30 -9.10
N GLY A 543 -4.18 10.95 -7.99
CA GLY A 543 -3.85 11.91 -6.95
C GLY A 543 -2.65 11.47 -6.14
N HIS A 544 -1.91 12.46 -5.65
CA HIS A 544 -0.67 12.28 -4.88
C HIS A 544 0.48 11.65 -5.65
N GLU A 545 0.36 11.61 -6.98
CA GLU A 545 1.53 11.56 -7.87
C GLU A 545 2.36 12.82 -7.66
N GLN A 546 3.67 12.70 -7.88
CA GLN A 546 4.62 13.79 -7.67
C GLN A 546 5.82 13.59 -8.58
N LEU A 547 6.39 14.69 -9.06
CA LEU A 547 7.60 14.69 -9.87
C LEU A 547 8.54 15.80 -9.37
N ARG A 548 9.83 15.62 -9.61
CA ARG A 548 10.90 16.57 -9.34
C ARG A 548 11.10 17.49 -10.54
N PRO A 549 11.67 18.70 -10.36
CA PRO A 549 11.90 19.63 -11.46
C PRO A 549 12.70 18.99 -12.61
N GLY A 550 12.17 19.08 -13.83
CA GLY A 550 12.78 18.52 -15.05
C GLY A 550 12.49 17.04 -15.32
N GLU A 551 11.76 16.32 -14.45
CA GLU A 551 11.37 14.94 -14.71
C GLU A 551 10.37 14.80 -15.87
N LEU A 552 10.33 13.59 -16.44
CA LEU A 552 9.41 13.19 -17.50
C LEU A 552 8.70 11.89 -17.13
N LEU A 553 7.43 11.99 -16.77
CA LEU A 553 6.51 10.87 -16.63
C LEU A 553 5.93 10.52 -18.01
N ARG A 554 6.06 9.26 -18.43
CA ARG A 554 5.49 8.73 -19.67
C ARG A 554 4.56 7.56 -19.40
N CYS A 555 3.39 7.56 -20.03
CA CYS A 555 2.51 6.40 -20.11
C CYS A 555 1.79 6.31 -21.46
N THR A 556 0.99 5.27 -21.62
CA THR A 556 0.15 4.98 -22.79
C THR A 556 -1.11 4.34 -22.27
N GLY A 557 -2.29 4.63 -22.82
CA GLY A 557 -3.57 4.20 -22.26
C GLY A 557 -3.84 4.84 -20.91
N CYS A 558 -4.96 4.50 -20.26
CA CYS A 558 -5.41 5.17 -19.03
C CYS A 558 -6.01 4.22 -17.99
N HIS A 559 -5.12 3.49 -17.33
CA HIS A 559 -5.28 2.96 -15.99
C HIS A 559 -3.90 2.61 -15.40
N ARG A 560 -3.79 2.53 -14.07
CA ARG A 560 -2.58 2.10 -13.32
C ARG A 560 -1.86 0.87 -13.91
N GLY A 561 -2.57 -0.07 -14.54
CA GLY A 561 -2.01 -1.26 -15.21
C GLY A 561 -0.94 -0.94 -16.26
N HIS A 562 -1.12 0.18 -16.98
CA HIS A 562 -0.18 0.63 -18.01
C HIS A 562 1.18 1.10 -17.46
N MET A 563 1.27 1.35 -16.14
CA MET A 563 2.53 1.69 -15.47
C MET A 563 3.33 0.45 -15.00
N ILE A 564 2.70 -0.72 -14.98
CA ILE A 564 3.24 -1.96 -14.38
C ILE A 564 3.99 -2.79 -15.41
N ARG A 565 3.45 -2.82 -16.64
CA ARG A 565 4.08 -3.38 -17.83
C ARG A 565 4.26 -2.29 -18.88
N PRO A 566 5.15 -1.31 -18.65
CA PRO A 566 5.38 -0.23 -19.61
C PRO A 566 5.82 -0.79 -20.98
N ASP A 567 6.55 -1.90 -20.99
CA ASP A 567 6.95 -2.64 -22.18
C ASP A 567 5.76 -3.10 -23.04
N LEU A 568 4.65 -3.50 -22.43
CA LEU A 568 3.39 -3.83 -23.12
C LEU A 568 2.54 -2.58 -23.38
N ALA A 569 2.50 -1.64 -22.43
CA ALA A 569 1.68 -0.44 -22.53
C ALA A 569 2.08 0.44 -23.72
N PHE A 570 3.38 0.61 -24.00
CA PHE A 570 3.84 1.35 -25.19
C PHE A 570 3.46 0.66 -26.52
N GLN A 571 3.06 -0.61 -26.50
CA GLN A 571 2.57 -1.36 -27.65
C GLN A 571 1.03 -1.44 -27.71
N ALA A 572 0.33 -0.96 -26.67
CA ALA A 572 -1.11 -0.98 -26.58
C ALA A 572 -1.76 -0.12 -27.70
N LYS A 573 -2.91 -0.56 -28.19
CA LYS A 573 -3.63 0.05 -29.32
C LYS A 573 -5.05 0.41 -28.90
N THR A 574 -5.63 1.39 -29.58
CA THR A 574 -7.05 1.72 -29.39
C THR A 574 -7.93 0.56 -29.83
N ASN A 575 -8.76 0.03 -28.93
CA ASN A 575 -9.71 -1.03 -29.27
C ASN A 575 -10.97 -0.44 -29.92
N LEU A 576 -10.94 -0.29 -31.25
CA LEU A 576 -12.05 0.25 -32.02
C LEU A 576 -13.31 -0.63 -31.96
N ALA A 577 -13.23 -1.93 -31.62
CA ALA A 577 -14.41 -2.79 -31.51
C ALA A 577 -15.40 -2.28 -30.45
N ARG A 578 -14.92 -1.63 -29.39
CA ARG A 578 -15.74 -1.02 -28.32
C ARG A 578 -16.63 0.14 -28.78
N LEU A 579 -16.40 0.67 -29.99
CA LEU A 579 -17.26 1.68 -30.63
C LEU A 579 -18.35 1.07 -31.52
N ALA A 580 -18.36 -0.24 -31.70
CA ALA A 580 -19.34 -0.90 -32.54
C ALA A 580 -20.65 -1.22 -31.80
N TYR A 581 -21.78 -1.13 -32.50
CA TYR A 581 -22.96 -1.89 -32.15
C TYR A 581 -22.74 -3.36 -32.51
N ALA A 582 -22.95 -4.27 -31.55
CA ALA A 582 -22.79 -5.71 -31.73
C ALA A 582 -24.14 -6.43 -31.83
N ALA A 583 -24.35 -7.12 -32.95
CA ALA A 583 -25.46 -8.04 -33.18
C ALA A 583 -24.95 -9.47 -33.40
N ALA A 584 -25.81 -10.46 -33.15
CA ALA A 584 -25.53 -11.86 -33.43
C ALA A 584 -26.78 -12.58 -33.93
N SER A 585 -26.60 -13.71 -34.60
CA SER A 585 -27.66 -14.62 -35.06
C SER A 585 -28.59 -15.08 -33.93
N SER A 586 -28.00 -15.41 -32.78
CA SER A 586 -28.69 -15.92 -31.59
C SER A 586 -27.86 -15.69 -30.33
N THR A 587 -28.46 -15.90 -29.16
CA THR A 587 -27.77 -15.86 -27.87
C THR A 587 -28.33 -16.96 -26.96
N ARG A 588 -27.45 -17.68 -26.24
CA ARG A 588 -27.83 -18.76 -25.33
C ARG A 588 -28.48 -18.25 -24.05
N ASN A 589 -28.04 -17.10 -23.57
CA ASN A 589 -28.59 -16.41 -22.41
C ASN A 589 -28.49 -14.90 -22.61
N ALA A 590 -29.64 -14.23 -22.68
CA ALA A 590 -29.69 -12.78 -22.93
C ALA A 590 -29.05 -11.95 -21.82
N SER A 591 -29.04 -12.41 -20.56
CA SER A 591 -28.56 -11.60 -19.43
C SER A 591 -27.03 -11.51 -19.36
N TYR A 592 -26.30 -12.56 -19.77
CA TYR A 592 -24.83 -12.58 -19.65
C TYR A 592 -24.05 -13.19 -20.82
N MET A 593 -24.70 -13.83 -21.80
CA MET A 593 -24.06 -14.41 -23.01
C MET A 593 -24.47 -13.71 -24.32
N GLN A 594 -24.91 -12.45 -24.23
CA GLN A 594 -25.41 -11.65 -25.36
C GLN A 594 -24.32 -11.12 -26.29
N ALA A 595 -24.70 -10.64 -27.50
CA ALA A 595 -23.77 -10.20 -28.53
C ALA A 595 -22.79 -9.08 -28.09
N THR A 596 -23.19 -8.20 -27.16
CA THR A 596 -22.32 -7.14 -26.63
C THR A 596 -21.12 -7.67 -25.84
N ARG A 597 -21.11 -8.94 -25.43
CA ARG A 597 -19.94 -9.59 -24.81
C ARG A 597 -18.75 -9.78 -25.76
N ILE A 598 -18.92 -9.50 -27.05
CA ILE A 598 -17.87 -9.64 -28.06
C ILE A 598 -16.96 -8.41 -28.08
N ASN A 599 -17.50 -7.26 -27.67
CA ASN A 599 -16.79 -5.99 -27.69
C ASN A 599 -16.90 -5.19 -26.38
N ASP A 600 -17.32 -5.81 -25.27
CA ASP A 600 -17.32 -5.17 -23.94
C ASP A 600 -15.92 -5.09 -23.28
N GLY A 601 -14.88 -5.57 -23.96
CA GLY A 601 -13.47 -5.46 -23.57
C GLY A 601 -12.98 -6.53 -22.60
N ASN A 602 -13.83 -7.47 -22.18
CA ASN A 602 -13.44 -8.57 -21.30
C ASN A 602 -13.11 -9.84 -22.09
N ILE A 603 -12.28 -10.72 -21.51
CA ILE A 603 -12.15 -12.11 -21.95
C ILE A 603 -13.18 -12.94 -21.19
N GLY A 604 -13.72 -13.97 -21.86
CA GLY A 604 -14.64 -14.91 -21.25
C GLY A 604 -14.10 -15.61 -20.00
N GLN A 605 -14.98 -16.26 -19.27
CA GLN A 605 -14.65 -17.13 -18.13
C GLN A 605 -15.26 -18.52 -18.32
N ASP A 606 -14.66 -19.57 -17.77
CA ASP A 606 -15.13 -20.96 -17.92
C ASP A 606 -16.62 -21.14 -17.52
N ASN A 607 -17.08 -20.35 -16.55
CA ASN A 607 -18.46 -20.28 -16.04
C ASN A 607 -19.49 -19.68 -17.04
N GLY A 608 -19.05 -19.18 -18.20
CA GLY A 608 -19.92 -18.57 -19.22
C GLY A 608 -20.08 -17.05 -19.14
N TYR A 609 -19.47 -16.36 -18.18
CA TYR A 609 -19.47 -14.89 -18.11
C TYR A 609 -18.52 -14.28 -19.13
N TYR A 610 -18.79 -13.02 -19.51
CA TYR A 610 -17.95 -12.19 -20.41
C TYR A 610 -17.67 -12.81 -21.79
N GLN A 611 -18.57 -13.65 -22.29
CA GLN A 611 -18.45 -14.22 -23.63
C GLN A 611 -19.83 -14.36 -24.28
N TRP A 612 -19.89 -14.11 -25.58
CA TRP A 612 -21.07 -14.47 -26.36
C TRP A 612 -21.08 -15.98 -26.60
N ILE A 613 -22.26 -16.58 -26.45
CA ILE A 613 -22.48 -17.99 -26.79
C ILE A 613 -23.79 -18.05 -27.59
N PRO A 614 -23.80 -18.60 -28.82
CA PRO A 614 -25.03 -18.76 -29.60
C PRO A 614 -25.97 -19.79 -28.97
N ALA A 615 -27.25 -19.73 -29.35
CA ALA A 615 -28.24 -20.71 -28.94
C ALA A 615 -27.86 -22.12 -29.43
N ALA A 616 -28.19 -23.16 -28.67
CA ALA A 616 -27.72 -24.53 -28.93
C ALA A 616 -28.20 -25.15 -30.26
N GLY A 617 -29.23 -24.59 -30.89
CA GLY A 617 -29.74 -25.00 -32.20
C GLY A 617 -29.29 -24.12 -33.38
N ASP A 618 -28.38 -23.15 -33.15
CA ASP A 618 -27.87 -22.28 -34.20
C ASP A 618 -26.77 -23.00 -35.00
N LEU A 619 -27.11 -23.39 -36.23
CA LEU A 619 -26.25 -24.17 -37.11
C LEU A 619 -25.16 -23.34 -37.79
N TRP A 620 -25.37 -22.02 -37.93
CA TRP A 620 -24.47 -21.09 -38.61
C TRP A 620 -24.37 -19.78 -37.82
N PRO A 621 -23.82 -19.84 -36.59
CA PRO A 621 -23.84 -18.71 -35.68
C PRO A 621 -22.93 -17.59 -36.19
N TRP A 622 -23.48 -16.39 -36.34
CA TRP A 622 -22.77 -15.23 -36.86
C TRP A 622 -22.82 -14.04 -35.91
N VAL A 623 -21.86 -13.14 -36.11
CA VAL A 623 -21.70 -11.89 -35.38
C VAL A 623 -21.56 -10.76 -36.39
N ARG A 624 -22.14 -9.60 -36.09
CA ARG A 624 -21.96 -8.37 -36.86
C ARG A 624 -21.60 -7.23 -35.93
N LEU A 625 -20.46 -6.59 -36.20
CA LEU A 625 -20.08 -5.31 -35.60
C LEU A 625 -20.38 -4.19 -36.61
N ILE A 626 -21.05 -3.14 -36.15
CA ILE A 626 -21.45 -2.00 -36.97
C ILE A 626 -20.93 -0.72 -36.32
N TRP A 627 -20.15 0.07 -37.06
CA TRP A 627 -19.66 1.37 -36.62
C TRP A 627 -20.45 2.49 -37.31
N GLU A 628 -20.77 3.55 -36.58
CA GLU A 628 -21.42 4.76 -37.14
C GLU A 628 -20.50 5.54 -38.10
N GLN A 629 -19.19 5.35 -37.95
CA GLN A 629 -18.16 6.00 -38.76
C GLN A 629 -17.25 4.94 -39.42
N ARG A 630 -16.66 5.29 -40.57
CA ARG A 630 -15.69 4.43 -41.24
C ARG A 630 -14.45 4.26 -40.37
N VAL A 631 -14.20 3.04 -39.90
CA VAL A 631 -12.98 2.66 -39.19
C VAL A 631 -11.93 2.05 -40.12
N VAL A 632 -10.65 2.14 -39.73
CA VAL A 632 -9.54 1.42 -40.38
C VAL A 632 -8.93 0.49 -39.36
N ALA A 633 -9.38 -0.77 -39.36
CA ALA A 633 -8.77 -1.82 -38.54
C ALA A 633 -7.44 -2.26 -39.17
N ARG A 634 -6.37 -2.28 -38.37
CA ARG A 634 -5.07 -2.86 -38.77
C ARG A 634 -4.94 -4.34 -38.45
N GLU A 635 -5.79 -4.83 -37.56
CA GLU A 635 -5.71 -6.14 -36.91
C GLU A 635 -7.09 -6.47 -36.33
N ILE A 636 -7.46 -7.75 -36.32
CA ILE A 636 -8.64 -8.27 -35.64
C ILE A 636 -8.16 -9.40 -34.74
N VAL A 637 -8.34 -9.25 -33.42
CA VAL A 637 -7.95 -10.24 -32.41
C VAL A 637 -9.21 -10.90 -31.87
N ILE A 638 -9.27 -12.23 -31.89
CA ILE A 638 -10.40 -13.02 -31.40
C ILE A 638 -9.89 -13.95 -30.31
N TYR A 639 -10.52 -13.88 -29.13
CA TYR A 639 -10.20 -14.75 -28.01
C TYR A 639 -11.09 -16.00 -28.06
N PRO A 640 -10.52 -17.23 -28.06
CA PRO A 640 -11.30 -18.45 -27.98
C PRO A 640 -12.00 -18.58 -26.62
N ARG A 641 -13.08 -19.35 -26.56
CA ARG A 641 -13.77 -19.67 -25.31
C ARG A 641 -12.83 -20.41 -24.34
N PRO A 642 -12.62 -19.90 -23.11
CA PRO A 642 -11.85 -20.60 -22.09
C PRO A 642 -12.42 -21.99 -21.76
N GLY A 643 -11.53 -22.89 -21.34
CA GLY A 643 -11.84 -24.29 -21.02
C GLY A 643 -12.19 -25.19 -22.22
N VAL A 644 -12.45 -24.62 -23.42
CA VAL A 644 -12.81 -25.39 -24.62
C VAL A 644 -11.54 -25.74 -25.41
N ARG A 645 -11.25 -27.03 -25.51
CA ARG A 645 -10.12 -27.58 -26.30
C ARG A 645 -10.46 -27.82 -27.77
N GLN A 646 -11.71 -27.59 -28.18
CA GLN A 646 -12.11 -27.70 -29.58
C GLN A 646 -11.51 -26.52 -30.35
N ALA A 647 -10.85 -26.80 -31.48
CA ALA A 647 -10.34 -25.76 -32.35
C ALA A 647 -11.48 -24.84 -32.83
N LEU A 648 -11.19 -23.56 -33.06
CA LEU A 648 -12.07 -22.77 -33.93
C LEU A 648 -12.19 -23.49 -35.28
N GLY A 649 -13.41 -23.62 -35.78
CA GLY A 649 -13.67 -24.11 -37.13
C GLY A 649 -13.25 -23.07 -38.19
N ALA A 650 -13.76 -23.23 -39.40
CA ALA A 650 -13.66 -22.17 -40.41
C ALA A 650 -14.26 -20.86 -39.87
N LEU A 651 -13.55 -19.75 -40.04
CA LEU A 651 -13.98 -18.41 -39.66
C LEU A 651 -13.99 -17.53 -40.92
N ASP A 652 -15.18 -17.25 -41.43
CA ASP A 652 -15.37 -16.35 -42.56
C ASP A 652 -15.55 -14.91 -42.04
N ILE A 653 -14.63 -14.02 -42.41
CA ILE A 653 -14.68 -12.60 -42.06
C ILE A 653 -15.14 -11.80 -43.29
N TYR A 654 -16.27 -11.10 -43.12
CA TYR A 654 -16.81 -10.17 -44.10
C TYR A 654 -16.61 -8.74 -43.59
N LEU A 655 -16.09 -7.85 -44.43
CA LEU A 655 -15.78 -6.44 -44.13
C LEU A 655 -16.65 -5.49 -44.95
#